data_AF-A0AAW0UF24-F1
#
_entry.id   AF-A0AAW0UF24-F1
#
_cell.length_a   1.000
_cell.length_b   1.000
_cell.length_c   1.000
_cell.angle_alpha   90.00
_cell.angle_beta   90.00
_cell.angle_gamma   90.00
#
_symmetry.space_group_name_H-M   'P 1'
#
loop_
_entity.id
_entity.type
_entity.pdbx_description
1 polymer ?
#
loop_
_entity_poly.entity_id
_entity_poly.type
_entity_poly.pdbx_seq_one_letter_code
_entity_poly.pdbx_strand_id
1 'polypeptide(L)'
;MRKKNISVEVTDLRDFVDLGQIMKKRKKRHGIGGNQLDTLGNFLSTARATGEVSRFVTYCAMAPSTITLAHKAPGLGALTATTSPVAITDMENKDHLATLRVSGKWGLIMTTVNLVYGYVMVAAYLPPDPRQEGWVLMRSPLPTYVLTVVYLAGVTWLGPKFMEGRSSFSGMRPVMVVYNAFQVLYSAWLVYMSGMGGWFGSYSLRCQACDFSSNPKAMMMLHGSYWYYVSKFVDFFDTVFFVLNKKYEHISVLHVVHHSLMPVSMWYGVRYQPGGNSTLMGFLNSIVHTVMYTYYLLAALGPRVRPFLWWKKYLTTLQLMSGVCSSWRSLTAPKCRPESPCGSNGHLCREHQHPRTVLAPRAGTCSGPDSMTRLRVTDGVAHKTRPKDFRMAPNETAEQMTHLRRTYNPKSLEHDTPSQHPVEVGRCHQVLDTKQADLRSLDHDTRAKSQGPPNTDEMLAKLKSNGIKAAALTLFLHFYGNQSVLGQMKKDPRVDSWFYSSPTPTLLISLAYIAGVTYIGPRLMRGRETPKWLRGTMVFYNIVQVVFCSWMFWEAGVAGWFGSYSFICQPCDFSNSPSALKMLRAAISYHASKFLDFFDTIFFVLNHKYTHVSLLHVAHHALMPIGLWYGVRHEPGGQTTFFGFLNGFIHIVMYTYYLLAAMGPRVRPFLWWKKYLTTLQMVQFITMFVHSLQSLVFGCPAGLPLMKIIMVMAAIFQVLFTDFYIKAYKTRTNKAASKAN
;
A
#
# COMPACT_ATOMS: atom_id res chain seq x y z
N MET A 1 -15.10 -39.51 -32.84
CA MET A 1 -14.13 -40.23 -31.98
C MET A 1 -14.79 -40.90 -30.76
N ARG A 2 -15.69 -40.25 -30.00
CA ARG A 2 -16.36 -40.87 -28.82
C ARG A 2 -17.02 -42.24 -29.06
N LYS A 3 -17.72 -42.47 -30.18
CA LYS A 3 -18.34 -43.80 -30.51
C LYS A 3 -17.35 -44.97 -30.70
N LYS A 4 -16.03 -44.74 -30.72
CA LYS A 4 -14.99 -45.81 -30.79
C LYS A 4 -13.94 -45.69 -29.67
N ASN A 5 -14.24 -44.96 -28.60
CA ASN A 5 -13.36 -44.73 -27.43
C ASN A 5 -11.92 -44.27 -27.76
N ILE A 6 -11.73 -43.53 -28.85
CA ILE A 6 -10.43 -42.99 -29.25
C ILE A 6 -10.19 -41.66 -28.53
N SER A 7 -9.32 -41.67 -27.52
CA SER A 7 -8.68 -40.47 -26.97
C SER A 7 -7.45 -40.07 -27.79
N VAL A 8 -7.17 -38.77 -27.81
CA VAL A 8 -5.89 -38.19 -28.24
C VAL A 8 -5.61 -37.05 -27.28
N GLU A 9 -4.54 -37.17 -26.51
CA GLU A 9 -4.03 -36.10 -25.65
C GLU A 9 -3.02 -35.29 -26.46
N VAL A 10 -3.09 -33.97 -26.38
CA VAL A 10 -2.31 -33.03 -27.22
C VAL A 10 -1.63 -32.05 -26.27
N THR A 11 -0.30 -32.03 -26.27
CA THR A 11 0.49 -31.35 -25.22
C THR A 11 1.39 -30.23 -25.74
N ASP A 12 1.68 -30.17 -27.05
CA ASP A 12 2.31 -29.02 -27.72
C ASP A 12 1.44 -28.52 -28.90
N LEU A 13 1.57 -27.24 -29.26
CA LEU A 13 0.89 -26.64 -30.42
C LEU A 13 1.31 -27.29 -31.76
N ARG A 14 2.50 -27.92 -31.79
CA ARG A 14 2.99 -28.69 -32.94
C ARG A 14 2.14 -29.93 -33.22
N ASP A 15 1.63 -30.60 -32.19
CA ASP A 15 0.80 -31.81 -32.31
C ASP A 15 -0.55 -31.52 -32.98
N PHE A 16 -1.05 -30.28 -32.85
CA PHE A 16 -2.32 -29.84 -33.45
C PHE A 16 -2.29 -29.90 -34.99
N VAL A 17 -1.09 -29.79 -35.58
CA VAL A 17 -0.86 -29.86 -37.02
C VAL A 17 -0.80 -31.32 -37.49
N ASP A 18 -0.18 -32.20 -36.72
CA ASP A 18 -0.13 -33.64 -37.02
C ASP A 18 -1.47 -34.34 -36.75
N LEU A 19 -2.36 -33.73 -35.94
CA LEU A 19 -3.72 -34.19 -35.72
C LEU A 19 -4.48 -34.44 -37.05
N GLY A 20 -4.30 -33.59 -38.06
CA GLY A 20 -4.93 -33.76 -39.39
C GLY A 20 -4.41 -35.00 -40.14
N GLN A 21 -3.10 -35.25 -40.08
CA GLN A 21 -2.47 -36.45 -40.66
C GLN A 21 -2.88 -37.72 -39.90
N ILE A 22 -2.90 -37.67 -38.56
CA ILE A 22 -3.35 -38.75 -37.68
C ILE A 22 -4.82 -39.10 -37.96
N MET A 23 -5.68 -38.09 -38.16
CA MET A 23 -7.10 -38.28 -38.49
C MET A 23 -7.27 -38.89 -39.89
N LYS A 24 -6.52 -38.46 -40.91
CA LYS A 24 -6.51 -39.12 -42.24
C LYS A 24 -6.01 -40.57 -42.18
N LYS A 25 -4.90 -40.85 -41.46
CA LYS A 25 -4.39 -42.23 -41.24
C LYS A 25 -5.40 -43.12 -40.50
N ARG A 26 -6.06 -42.61 -39.45
CA ARG A 26 -7.08 -43.36 -38.69
C ARG A 26 -8.41 -43.52 -39.46
N LYS A 27 -8.78 -42.57 -40.34
CA LYS A 27 -9.93 -42.71 -41.26
C LYS A 27 -9.72 -43.89 -42.21
N LYS A 28 -8.56 -43.99 -42.86
CA LYS A 28 -8.20 -45.12 -43.76
C LYS A 28 -8.19 -46.48 -43.03
N ARG A 29 -7.94 -46.51 -41.71
CA ARG A 29 -7.89 -47.73 -40.89
C ARG A 29 -9.24 -48.12 -40.25
N HIS A 30 -10.24 -47.25 -40.22
CA HIS A 30 -11.49 -47.48 -39.45
C HIS A 30 -12.81 -47.19 -40.19
N GLY A 31 -12.76 -46.95 -41.51
CA GLY A 31 -13.95 -46.92 -42.38
C GLY A 31 -14.94 -45.79 -42.07
N ILE A 32 -14.47 -44.61 -41.69
CA ILE A 32 -15.34 -43.49 -41.29
C ILE A 32 -15.60 -42.58 -42.51
N GLY A 33 -16.71 -42.80 -43.20
CA GLY A 33 -17.21 -41.93 -44.26
C GLY A 33 -17.75 -40.61 -43.71
N GLY A 34 -17.38 -39.49 -44.32
CA GLY A 34 -17.87 -38.16 -43.92
C GLY A 34 -16.99 -37.02 -44.43
N ASN A 35 -17.56 -36.17 -45.29
CA ASN A 35 -16.85 -35.07 -45.97
C ASN A 35 -16.28 -34.02 -45.00
N GLN A 36 -16.93 -33.80 -43.85
CA GLN A 36 -16.50 -32.79 -42.85
C GLN A 36 -15.09 -33.03 -42.31
N LEU A 37 -14.65 -34.29 -42.20
CA LEU A 37 -13.29 -34.62 -41.75
C LEU A 37 -12.22 -34.28 -42.80
N ASP A 38 -12.56 -34.39 -44.09
CA ASP A 38 -11.65 -34.01 -45.17
C ASP A 38 -11.63 -32.49 -45.34
N THR A 39 -12.78 -31.82 -45.20
CA THR A 39 -12.86 -30.35 -45.19
C THR A 39 -11.99 -29.76 -44.07
N LEU A 40 -12.12 -30.27 -42.83
CA LEU A 40 -11.32 -29.81 -41.69
C LEU A 40 -9.82 -30.14 -41.87
N GLY A 41 -9.49 -31.34 -42.34
CA GLY A 41 -8.11 -31.76 -42.59
C GLY A 41 -7.43 -30.97 -43.71
N ASN A 42 -8.17 -30.60 -44.75
CA ASN A 42 -7.66 -29.77 -45.85
C ASN A 42 -7.51 -28.32 -45.42
N PHE A 43 -8.49 -27.74 -44.71
CA PHE A 43 -8.42 -26.38 -44.17
C PHE A 43 -7.20 -26.17 -43.26
N LEU A 44 -6.94 -27.10 -42.33
CA LEU A 44 -5.76 -27.07 -41.46
C LEU A 44 -4.44 -27.24 -42.23
N SER A 45 -4.45 -28.00 -43.32
CA SER A 45 -3.29 -28.14 -44.21
C SER A 45 -3.00 -26.84 -44.98
N THR A 46 -4.02 -26.15 -45.46
CA THR A 46 -3.89 -24.85 -46.13
C THR A 46 -3.40 -23.77 -45.16
N ALA A 47 -3.92 -23.73 -43.94
CA ALA A 47 -3.47 -22.80 -42.90
C ALA A 47 -1.98 -23.01 -42.50
N ARG A 48 -1.46 -24.25 -42.59
CA ARG A 48 -0.04 -24.56 -42.42
C ARG A 48 0.80 -24.00 -43.58
N ALA A 49 0.33 -24.17 -44.82
CA ALA A 49 1.05 -23.71 -46.02
C ALA A 49 1.12 -22.18 -46.15
N THR A 50 0.14 -21.46 -45.59
CA THR A 50 0.09 -19.98 -45.63
C THR A 50 0.66 -19.28 -44.38
N GLY A 51 1.07 -20.02 -43.35
CA GLY A 51 1.65 -19.47 -42.12
C GLY A 51 0.65 -18.80 -41.16
N GLU A 52 -0.66 -18.86 -41.42
CA GLU A 52 -1.67 -18.09 -40.67
C GLU A 52 -2.12 -18.71 -39.33
N VAL A 53 -1.57 -19.86 -38.94
CA VAL A 53 -1.98 -20.62 -37.73
C VAL A 53 -2.03 -19.77 -36.45
N SER A 54 -1.10 -18.81 -36.29
CA SER A 54 -1.06 -17.89 -35.14
C SER A 54 -2.26 -16.92 -35.09
N ARG A 55 -2.76 -16.46 -36.25
CA ARG A 55 -3.91 -15.55 -36.34
C ARG A 55 -5.21 -16.26 -35.99
N PHE A 56 -5.38 -17.50 -36.43
CA PHE A 56 -6.62 -18.27 -36.20
C PHE A 56 -6.86 -18.56 -34.71
N VAL A 57 -5.82 -18.94 -33.96
CA VAL A 57 -5.90 -19.13 -32.50
C VAL A 57 -6.23 -17.81 -31.78
N THR A 58 -5.68 -16.69 -32.25
CA THR A 58 -5.98 -15.35 -31.71
C THR A 58 -7.45 -14.95 -31.97
N TYR A 59 -7.98 -15.28 -33.15
CA TYR A 59 -9.37 -14.96 -33.51
C TYR A 59 -10.38 -15.76 -32.68
N CYS A 60 -10.14 -17.06 -32.49
CA CYS A 60 -10.96 -17.91 -31.62
C CYS A 60 -10.87 -17.54 -30.13
N ALA A 61 -9.76 -16.93 -29.69
CA ALA A 61 -9.58 -16.45 -28.32
C ALA A 61 -10.21 -15.07 -28.04
N MET A 62 -10.72 -14.36 -29.06
CA MET A 62 -11.18 -12.96 -28.93
C MET A 62 -12.63 -12.69 -29.42
N ALA A 63 -13.41 -13.70 -29.79
CA ALA A 63 -14.76 -13.54 -30.32
C ALA A 63 -15.85 -14.18 -29.42
N PRO A 64 -16.54 -13.42 -28.55
CA PRO A 64 -17.71 -13.89 -27.81
C PRO A 64 -18.98 -13.82 -28.67
N SER A 65 -19.06 -14.63 -29.73
CA SER A 65 -20.27 -14.81 -30.54
C SER A 65 -20.20 -16.11 -31.35
N THR A 66 -20.96 -17.12 -30.92
CA THR A 66 -20.98 -18.46 -31.52
C THR A 66 -21.69 -18.46 -32.88
N ILE A 67 -21.01 -18.90 -33.94
CA ILE A 67 -21.64 -19.16 -35.24
C ILE A 67 -22.66 -20.29 -35.07
N THR A 68 -23.94 -20.00 -35.32
CA THR A 68 -25.03 -20.96 -35.23
C THR A 68 -25.34 -21.51 -36.61
N LEU A 69 -24.97 -22.76 -36.88
CA LEU A 69 -25.50 -23.53 -38.01
C LEU A 69 -26.62 -24.44 -37.50
N ALA A 70 -27.86 -24.01 -37.70
CA ALA A 70 -29.03 -24.76 -37.30
C ALA A 70 -29.39 -25.81 -38.36
N HIS A 71 -29.57 -27.07 -37.95
CA HIS A 71 -30.51 -27.97 -38.61
C HIS A 71 -31.13 -28.94 -37.60
N LYS A 72 -32.47 -29.03 -37.63
CA LYS A 72 -33.27 -29.92 -36.77
C LYS A 72 -33.04 -31.40 -37.13
N ALA A 73 -32.94 -32.24 -36.10
CA ALA A 73 -33.42 -33.63 -36.11
C ALA A 73 -33.86 -34.01 -34.68
N PRO A 74 -35.05 -34.60 -34.46
CA PRO A 74 -35.57 -34.88 -33.13
C PRO A 74 -35.17 -36.27 -32.61
N GLY A 75 -35.15 -36.42 -31.28
CA GLY A 75 -35.21 -37.73 -30.60
C GLY A 75 -33.88 -38.34 -30.18
N LEU A 76 -33.43 -38.04 -28.95
CA LEU A 76 -33.07 -39.03 -27.92
C LEU A 76 -32.88 -38.30 -26.57
N GLY A 77 -33.28 -38.95 -25.47
CA GLY A 77 -33.29 -38.33 -24.13
C GLY A 77 -31.91 -37.84 -23.67
N ALA A 78 -31.82 -36.56 -23.31
CA ALA A 78 -30.57 -35.90 -22.97
C ALA A 78 -30.42 -35.69 -21.46
N LEU A 79 -29.77 -36.64 -20.77
CA LEU A 79 -29.12 -36.37 -19.48
C LEU A 79 -27.90 -35.47 -19.73
N THR A 80 -28.16 -34.17 -19.87
CA THR A 80 -27.15 -33.15 -20.17
C THR A 80 -26.97 -32.21 -18.98
N ALA A 81 -25.86 -32.38 -18.26
CA ALA A 81 -25.31 -31.31 -17.44
C ALA A 81 -24.76 -30.21 -18.35
N THR A 82 -25.66 -29.43 -18.97
CA THR A 82 -25.34 -28.25 -19.75
C THR A 82 -25.33 -27.04 -18.82
N THR A 83 -24.14 -26.62 -18.39
CA THR A 83 -23.97 -25.27 -17.85
C THR A 83 -24.16 -24.28 -19.00
N SER A 84 -25.36 -23.72 -19.09
CA SER A 84 -25.75 -22.72 -20.09
C SER A 84 -24.75 -21.55 -20.14
N PRO A 85 -24.53 -20.90 -21.29
CA PRO A 85 -23.79 -19.63 -21.37
C PRO A 85 -24.30 -18.55 -20.39
N VAL A 86 -25.58 -18.61 -20.05
CA VAL A 86 -26.21 -17.77 -19.01
C VAL A 86 -25.59 -18.04 -17.64
N ALA A 87 -25.36 -19.31 -17.26
CA ALA A 87 -24.77 -19.65 -15.96
C ALA A 87 -23.31 -19.19 -15.83
N ILE A 88 -22.54 -19.19 -16.93
CA ILE A 88 -21.15 -18.70 -16.94
C ILE A 88 -21.12 -17.18 -16.77
N THR A 89 -21.95 -16.47 -17.54
CA THR A 89 -22.06 -15.01 -17.45
C THR A 89 -22.66 -14.54 -16.12
N ASP A 90 -23.57 -15.29 -15.50
CA ASP A 90 -24.09 -15.03 -14.16
C ASP A 90 -23.02 -15.25 -13.07
N MET A 91 -22.15 -16.25 -13.21
CA MET A 91 -21.02 -16.46 -12.30
C MET A 91 -19.99 -15.33 -12.38
N GLU A 92 -19.61 -14.92 -13.60
CA GLU A 92 -18.64 -13.83 -13.82
C GLU A 92 -19.19 -12.49 -13.30
N ASN A 93 -20.47 -12.20 -13.56
CA ASN A 93 -21.15 -11.03 -12.98
C ASN A 93 -21.19 -11.05 -11.45
N LYS A 94 -21.40 -12.21 -10.81
CA LYS A 94 -21.38 -12.33 -9.34
C LYS A 94 -19.99 -12.03 -8.75
N ASP A 95 -18.92 -12.49 -9.38
CA ASP A 95 -17.54 -12.18 -8.94
C ASP A 95 -17.18 -10.70 -9.13
N HIS A 96 -17.63 -10.06 -10.22
CA HIS A 96 -17.49 -8.62 -10.41
C HIS A 96 -18.30 -7.81 -9.39
N LEU A 97 -19.55 -8.20 -9.09
CA LEU A 97 -20.39 -7.57 -8.07
C LEU A 97 -19.80 -7.70 -6.66
N ALA A 98 -19.21 -8.86 -6.33
CA ALA A 98 -18.50 -9.06 -5.06
C ALA A 98 -17.27 -8.14 -4.97
N THR A 99 -16.49 -8.03 -6.04
CA THR A 99 -15.33 -7.14 -6.14
C THR A 99 -15.74 -5.67 -5.99
N LEU A 100 -16.84 -5.26 -6.65
CA LEU A 100 -17.38 -3.91 -6.61
C LEU A 100 -17.82 -3.50 -5.19
N ARG A 101 -18.47 -4.40 -4.44
CA ARG A 101 -18.82 -4.17 -3.02
C ARG A 101 -17.58 -4.03 -2.12
N VAL A 102 -16.50 -4.75 -2.43
CA VAL A 102 -15.20 -4.58 -1.73
C VAL A 102 -14.56 -3.24 -2.10
N SER A 103 -14.60 -2.83 -3.37
CA SER A 103 -14.15 -1.50 -3.83
C SER A 103 -14.89 -0.37 -3.12
N GLY A 104 -16.21 -0.49 -2.93
CA GLY A 104 -17.02 0.49 -2.19
C GLY A 104 -16.62 0.63 -0.72
N LYS A 105 -16.36 -0.49 -0.03
CA LYS A 105 -15.83 -0.47 1.34
C LYS A 105 -14.46 0.21 1.41
N TRP A 106 -13.56 -0.06 0.46
CA TRP A 106 -12.27 0.63 0.40
C TRP A 106 -12.40 2.11 0.10
N GLY A 107 -13.28 2.50 -0.85
CA GLY A 107 -13.59 3.90 -1.12
C GLY A 107 -14.08 4.63 0.13
N LEU A 108 -15.01 4.04 0.88
CA LEU A 108 -15.52 4.62 2.13
C LEU A 108 -14.40 4.80 3.16
N ILE A 109 -13.65 3.74 3.48
CA ILE A 109 -12.54 3.79 4.45
C ILE A 109 -11.53 4.87 4.07
N MET A 110 -11.05 4.86 2.82
CA MET A 110 -10.02 5.79 2.37
C MET A 110 -10.53 7.24 2.31
N THR A 111 -11.81 7.46 1.99
CA THR A 111 -12.44 8.78 2.02
C THR A 111 -12.57 9.32 3.44
N THR A 112 -12.94 8.48 4.41
CA THR A 112 -12.98 8.85 5.83
C THR A 112 -11.58 9.16 6.37
N VAL A 113 -10.57 8.34 6.03
CA VAL A 113 -9.17 8.61 6.37
C VAL A 113 -8.70 9.93 5.74
N ASN A 114 -9.06 10.22 4.49
CA ASN A 114 -8.73 11.48 3.81
C ASN A 114 -9.41 12.69 4.46
N LEU A 115 -10.67 12.57 4.89
CA LEU A 115 -11.38 13.61 5.63
C LEU A 115 -10.65 13.97 6.94
N VAL A 116 -10.26 12.96 7.72
CA VAL A 116 -9.51 13.13 8.97
C VAL A 116 -8.09 13.67 8.70
N TYR A 117 -7.42 13.15 7.66
CA TYR A 117 -6.10 13.61 7.26
C TYR A 117 -6.10 15.11 6.91
N GLY A 118 -7.04 15.56 6.07
CA GLY A 118 -7.16 16.98 5.72
C GLY A 118 -7.44 17.87 6.93
N TYR A 119 -8.27 17.42 7.87
CA TYR A 119 -8.50 18.14 9.12
C TYR A 119 -7.20 18.28 9.93
N VAL A 120 -6.54 17.14 10.19
CA VAL A 120 -5.36 17.03 11.05
C VAL A 120 -4.10 17.65 10.46
N MET A 121 -3.97 17.70 9.13
CA MET A 121 -2.78 18.18 8.42
C MET A 121 -2.93 19.58 7.80
N VAL A 122 -4.16 20.02 7.51
CA VAL A 122 -4.42 21.30 6.83
C VAL A 122 -5.22 22.23 7.75
N ALA A 123 -6.44 21.84 8.14
CA ALA A 123 -7.34 22.69 8.91
C ALA A 123 -6.83 23.05 10.31
N ALA A 124 -6.04 22.18 10.93
CA ALA A 124 -5.44 22.40 12.24
C ALA A 124 -4.24 23.38 12.23
N TYR A 125 -3.75 23.80 11.05
CA TYR A 125 -2.52 24.61 10.92
C TYR A 125 -2.65 25.84 10.02
N LEU A 126 -3.59 25.86 9.07
CA LEU A 126 -3.77 26.96 8.14
C LEU A 126 -5.07 27.72 8.44
N PRO A 127 -5.09 29.06 8.36
CA PRO A 127 -6.32 29.82 8.42
C PRO A 127 -7.16 29.56 7.15
N PRO A 128 -8.50 29.43 7.27
CA PRO A 128 -9.38 29.21 6.13
C PRO A 128 -9.62 30.53 5.36
N ASP A 129 -9.55 30.50 4.03
CA ASP A 129 -9.65 31.70 3.18
C ASP A 129 -11.07 32.29 3.15
N PRO A 130 -11.30 33.55 3.57
CA PRO A 130 -12.65 34.13 3.69
C PRO A 130 -13.34 34.39 2.34
N ARG A 131 -12.60 34.50 1.22
CA ARG A 131 -13.12 34.94 -0.11
C ARG A 131 -14.23 34.04 -0.68
N GLN A 132 -14.40 32.85 -0.12
CA GLN A 132 -15.28 31.78 -0.58
C GLN A 132 -16.27 31.28 0.50
N GLU A 133 -16.41 31.97 1.62
CA GLU A 133 -17.28 31.54 2.73
C GLU A 133 -18.78 31.49 2.36
N GLY A 134 -19.18 32.30 1.37
CA GLY A 134 -20.51 32.26 0.76
C GLY A 134 -20.68 31.21 -0.35
N TRP A 135 -19.63 30.48 -0.74
CA TRP A 135 -19.68 29.59 -1.91
C TRP A 135 -20.29 28.23 -1.56
N VAL A 136 -21.03 27.65 -2.51
CA VAL A 136 -21.73 26.37 -2.35
C VAL A 136 -20.71 25.26 -2.01
N LEU A 137 -21.01 24.51 -0.94
CA LEU A 137 -20.18 23.49 -0.30
C LEU A 137 -18.89 23.97 0.43
N MET A 138 -18.52 25.25 0.40
CA MET A 138 -17.23 25.70 0.98
C MET A 138 -17.25 25.98 2.49
N ARG A 139 -18.41 26.01 3.16
CA ARG A 139 -18.46 26.26 4.61
C ARG A 139 -17.91 25.12 5.48
N SER A 140 -18.05 23.87 5.06
CA SER A 140 -17.67 22.68 5.82
C SER A 140 -17.29 21.54 4.87
N PRO A 141 -16.36 20.63 5.25
CA PRO A 141 -16.06 19.45 4.44
C PRO A 141 -17.17 18.39 4.51
N LEU A 142 -18.07 18.48 5.49
CA LEU A 142 -19.06 17.42 5.76
C LEU A 142 -20.05 17.21 4.60
N PRO A 143 -20.62 18.25 3.94
CA PRO A 143 -21.42 18.07 2.72
C PRO A 143 -20.67 17.35 1.59
N THR A 144 -19.40 17.72 1.33
CA THR A 144 -18.53 17.03 0.35
C THR A 144 -18.39 15.54 0.68
N TYR A 145 -18.12 15.23 1.95
CA TYR A 145 -18.01 13.85 2.43
C TYR A 145 -19.32 13.08 2.27
N VAL A 146 -20.46 13.65 2.70
CA VAL A 146 -21.77 13.00 2.57
C VAL A 146 -22.14 12.73 1.11
N LEU A 147 -21.94 13.70 0.20
CA LEU A 147 -22.15 13.50 -1.23
C LEU A 147 -21.27 12.37 -1.79
N THR A 148 -20.04 12.27 -1.32
CA THR A 148 -19.10 11.20 -1.73
C THR A 148 -19.53 9.83 -1.19
N VAL A 149 -20.02 9.75 0.06
CA VAL A 149 -20.56 8.52 0.64
C VAL A 149 -21.85 8.08 -0.07
N VAL A 150 -22.73 9.02 -0.41
CA VAL A 150 -23.93 8.75 -1.22
C VAL A 150 -23.55 8.23 -2.61
N TYR A 151 -22.57 8.84 -3.27
CA TYR A 151 -22.01 8.34 -4.54
C TYR A 151 -21.47 6.91 -4.39
N LEU A 152 -20.65 6.63 -3.37
CA LEU A 152 -20.10 5.30 -3.12
C LEU A 152 -21.19 4.25 -2.91
N ALA A 153 -22.19 4.55 -2.08
CA ALA A 153 -23.36 3.69 -1.88
C ALA A 153 -24.15 3.49 -3.18
N GLY A 154 -24.32 4.57 -3.95
CA GLY A 154 -24.93 4.60 -5.28
C GLY A 154 -24.24 3.64 -6.26
N VAL A 155 -22.95 3.82 -6.54
CA VAL A 155 -22.27 3.07 -7.61
C VAL A 155 -21.82 1.67 -7.21
N THR A 156 -21.67 1.38 -5.91
CA THR A 156 -21.16 0.07 -5.46
C THR A 156 -22.20 -0.86 -4.83
N TRP A 157 -23.39 -0.34 -4.50
CA TRP A 157 -24.46 -1.14 -3.88
C TRP A 157 -25.85 -0.89 -4.46
N LEU A 158 -26.37 0.34 -4.39
CA LEU A 158 -27.74 0.67 -4.78
C LEU A 158 -27.97 0.55 -6.29
N GLY A 159 -27.07 1.12 -7.11
CA GLY A 159 -27.11 1.06 -8.57
C GLY A 159 -26.98 -0.36 -9.12
N PRO A 160 -25.98 -1.16 -8.70
CA PRO A 160 -25.88 -2.56 -9.09
C PRO A 160 -27.11 -3.41 -8.68
N LYS A 161 -27.71 -3.12 -7.51
CA LYS A 161 -28.98 -3.74 -7.07
C LYS A 161 -30.18 -3.28 -7.91
N PHE A 162 -30.25 -2.00 -8.27
CA PHE A 162 -31.27 -1.47 -9.18
C PHE A 162 -31.18 -2.09 -10.58
N MET A 163 -29.95 -2.37 -11.05
CA MET A 163 -29.67 -3.05 -12.32
C MET A 163 -29.81 -4.58 -12.25
N GLU A 164 -30.09 -5.16 -11.09
CA GLU A 164 -30.39 -6.59 -10.95
C GLU A 164 -31.66 -6.93 -11.74
N GLY A 165 -31.66 -8.02 -12.52
CA GLY A 165 -32.76 -8.39 -13.41
C GLY A 165 -32.98 -7.48 -14.65
N ARG A 166 -32.41 -6.28 -14.73
CA ARG A 166 -32.56 -5.37 -15.88
C ARG A 166 -31.56 -5.65 -17.00
N SER A 167 -31.89 -5.31 -18.25
CA SER A 167 -30.88 -5.14 -19.31
C SER A 167 -30.02 -3.88 -19.04
N SER A 168 -28.90 -3.74 -19.75
CA SER A 168 -28.21 -2.43 -19.82
C SER A 168 -29.09 -1.41 -20.54
N PHE A 169 -28.97 -0.13 -20.16
CA PHE A 169 -29.77 0.93 -20.78
C PHE A 169 -29.45 1.07 -22.27
N SER A 170 -30.46 0.92 -23.12
CA SER A 170 -30.37 1.25 -24.54
C SER A 170 -30.22 2.77 -24.72
N GLY A 171 -29.66 3.21 -25.84
CA GLY A 171 -29.56 4.64 -26.15
C GLY A 171 -28.54 5.47 -25.34
N MET A 172 -27.72 4.87 -24.47
CA MET A 172 -26.72 5.64 -23.69
C MET A 172 -25.59 6.29 -24.53
N ARG A 173 -25.41 5.91 -25.80
CA ARG A 173 -24.27 6.42 -26.62
C ARG A 173 -24.34 7.94 -26.85
N PRO A 174 -25.43 8.55 -27.35
CA PRO A 174 -25.57 10.01 -27.41
C PRO A 174 -25.30 10.73 -26.09
N VAL A 175 -25.83 10.20 -24.97
CA VAL A 175 -25.60 10.80 -23.63
C VAL A 175 -24.11 10.80 -23.27
N MET A 176 -23.42 9.68 -23.48
CA MET A 176 -21.97 9.61 -23.27
C MET A 176 -21.20 10.51 -24.24
N VAL A 177 -21.62 10.67 -25.50
CA VAL A 177 -20.99 11.59 -26.45
C VAL A 177 -21.11 13.04 -25.96
N VAL A 178 -22.32 13.48 -25.60
CA VAL A 178 -22.56 14.84 -25.07
C VAL A 178 -21.78 15.08 -23.78
N TYR A 179 -21.80 14.13 -22.84
CA TYR A 179 -21.05 14.23 -21.59
C TYR A 179 -19.54 14.31 -21.81
N ASN A 180 -18.96 13.46 -22.69
CA ASN A 180 -17.52 13.51 -22.95
C ASN A 180 -17.13 14.80 -23.68
N ALA A 181 -17.97 15.31 -24.58
CA ALA A 181 -17.76 16.62 -25.22
C ALA A 181 -17.80 17.77 -24.21
N PHE A 182 -18.78 17.77 -23.29
CA PHE A 182 -18.82 18.70 -22.17
C PHE A 182 -17.55 18.62 -21.30
N GLN A 183 -17.13 17.41 -20.91
CA GLN A 183 -15.92 17.21 -20.11
C GLN A 183 -14.64 17.70 -20.80
N VAL A 184 -14.51 17.57 -22.13
CA VAL A 184 -13.40 18.14 -22.90
C VAL A 184 -13.42 19.67 -22.82
N LEU A 185 -14.55 20.30 -23.11
CA LEU A 185 -14.69 21.77 -23.08
C LEU A 185 -14.47 22.33 -21.68
N TYR A 186 -15.04 21.68 -20.66
CA TYR A 186 -14.92 22.08 -19.26
C TYR A 186 -13.49 21.91 -18.75
N SER A 187 -12.81 20.81 -19.08
CA SER A 187 -11.39 20.61 -18.75
C SER A 187 -10.50 21.65 -19.44
N ALA A 188 -10.73 21.94 -20.73
CA ALA A 188 -10.00 22.96 -21.47
C ALA A 188 -10.20 24.37 -20.88
N TRP A 189 -11.43 24.69 -20.44
CA TRP A 189 -11.72 25.94 -19.74
C TRP A 189 -11.02 26.02 -18.37
N LEU A 190 -10.92 24.94 -17.62
CA LEU A 190 -10.14 24.89 -16.37
C LEU A 190 -8.63 25.08 -16.59
N VAL A 191 -8.09 24.57 -17.71
CA VAL A 191 -6.72 24.85 -18.17
C VAL A 191 -6.56 26.35 -18.47
N TYR A 192 -7.50 26.97 -19.16
CA TYR A 192 -7.49 28.41 -19.43
C TYR A 192 -7.56 29.23 -18.13
N MET A 193 -8.48 28.93 -17.22
CA MET A 193 -8.65 29.63 -15.94
C MET A 193 -7.38 29.57 -15.07
N SER A 194 -6.80 28.38 -14.93
CA SER A 194 -5.59 28.17 -14.12
C SER A 194 -4.33 28.71 -14.83
N GLY A 195 -4.29 28.66 -16.16
CA GLY A 195 -3.22 29.21 -16.99
C GLY A 195 -3.16 30.73 -16.88
N MET A 196 -4.26 31.41 -17.19
CA MET A 196 -4.34 32.88 -17.13
C MET A 196 -4.29 33.43 -15.70
N GLY A 197 -4.81 32.69 -14.71
CA GLY A 197 -4.68 33.02 -13.29
C GLY A 197 -3.24 32.94 -12.76
N GLY A 198 -2.32 32.25 -13.46
CA GLY A 198 -0.90 32.27 -13.09
C GLY A 198 0.04 31.44 -13.96
N TRP A 199 -0.32 30.20 -14.32
CA TRP A 199 0.63 29.23 -14.89
C TRP A 199 1.16 29.55 -16.31
N PHE A 200 0.52 30.45 -17.06
CA PHE A 200 1.02 30.94 -18.35
C PHE A 200 1.92 32.18 -18.26
N GLY A 201 2.25 32.67 -17.06
CA GLY A 201 3.19 33.80 -16.95
C GLY A 201 3.67 34.10 -15.54
N SER A 202 2.79 34.61 -14.67
CA SER A 202 3.19 35.19 -13.38
C SER A 202 3.62 34.19 -12.31
N TYR A 203 3.35 32.89 -12.50
CA TYR A 203 3.73 31.87 -11.52
C TYR A 203 5.13 31.29 -11.76
N SER A 204 5.98 31.41 -10.74
CA SER A 204 7.24 30.68 -10.70
C SER A 204 6.98 29.19 -10.49
N LEU A 205 7.37 28.35 -11.45
CA LEU A 205 7.33 26.90 -11.27
C LEU A 205 8.13 26.44 -10.03
N ARG A 206 9.09 27.23 -9.51
CA ARG A 206 9.95 26.83 -8.37
C ARG A 206 9.19 26.96 -7.04
N CYS A 207 8.98 28.19 -6.61
CA CYS A 207 8.28 28.55 -5.38
C CYS A 207 7.26 29.60 -5.77
N GLN A 208 5.98 29.26 -5.65
CA GLN A 208 4.87 30.19 -5.80
C GLN A 208 3.97 30.08 -4.58
N ALA A 209 3.91 31.17 -3.81
CA ALA A 209 2.96 31.33 -2.72
C ALA A 209 1.53 31.49 -3.25
N CYS A 210 0.55 31.17 -2.40
CA CYS A 210 -0.86 31.46 -2.68
C CYS A 210 -1.11 32.96 -2.45
N ASP A 211 -1.71 33.63 -3.45
CA ASP A 211 -2.15 35.02 -3.32
C ASP A 211 -3.57 35.07 -2.73
N PHE A 212 -3.67 35.66 -1.54
CA PHE A 212 -4.92 35.82 -0.79
C PHE A 212 -5.62 37.17 -1.03
N SER A 213 -5.07 38.02 -1.91
CA SER A 213 -5.67 39.32 -2.26
C SER A 213 -6.92 39.19 -3.15
N SER A 214 -7.62 40.30 -3.32
CA SER A 214 -8.74 40.46 -4.27
C SER A 214 -8.29 40.80 -5.71
N ASN A 215 -6.99 40.68 -6.03
CA ASN A 215 -6.45 40.89 -7.37
C ASN A 215 -7.21 40.02 -8.41
N PRO A 216 -7.62 40.56 -9.58
CA PRO A 216 -8.29 39.79 -10.63
C PRO A 216 -7.62 38.45 -10.98
N LYS A 217 -6.28 38.36 -10.99
CA LYS A 217 -5.57 37.09 -11.24
C LYS A 217 -5.70 36.09 -10.08
N ALA A 218 -5.60 36.58 -8.83
CA ALA A 218 -5.77 35.76 -7.64
C ALA A 218 -7.20 35.22 -7.53
N MET A 219 -8.20 36.08 -7.81
CA MET A 219 -9.60 35.69 -7.90
C MET A 219 -9.84 34.69 -9.04
N MET A 220 -9.26 34.89 -10.22
CA MET A 220 -9.36 33.95 -11.35
C MET A 220 -8.80 32.56 -10.99
N MET A 221 -7.68 32.50 -10.28
CA MET A 221 -7.10 31.25 -9.77
C MET A 221 -8.00 30.59 -8.70
N LEU A 222 -8.56 31.37 -7.77
CA LEU A 222 -9.50 30.87 -6.76
C LEU A 222 -10.77 30.30 -7.42
N HIS A 223 -11.37 31.03 -8.36
CA HIS A 223 -12.53 30.56 -9.14
C HIS A 223 -12.19 29.29 -9.94
N GLY A 224 -11.03 29.25 -10.62
CA GLY A 224 -10.56 28.07 -11.34
C GLY A 224 -10.38 26.85 -10.42
N SER A 225 -9.82 27.07 -9.22
CA SER A 225 -9.63 26.03 -8.20
C SER A 225 -10.97 25.50 -7.67
N TYR A 226 -11.95 26.37 -7.43
CA TYR A 226 -13.30 25.97 -7.03
C TYR A 226 -14.04 25.19 -8.11
N TRP A 227 -14.03 25.65 -9.37
CA TRP A 227 -14.66 24.92 -10.46
C TRP A 227 -13.94 23.59 -10.76
N TYR A 228 -12.62 23.52 -10.55
CA TYR A 228 -11.88 22.25 -10.58
C TYR A 228 -12.33 21.30 -9.46
N TYR A 229 -12.62 21.79 -8.24
CA TYR A 229 -13.26 21.02 -7.18
C TYR A 229 -14.66 20.54 -7.60
N VAL A 230 -15.50 21.41 -8.18
CA VAL A 230 -16.82 21.04 -8.73
C VAL A 230 -16.69 19.95 -9.81
N SER A 231 -15.64 19.98 -10.65
CA SER A 231 -15.41 18.95 -11.68
C SER A 231 -15.27 17.56 -11.10
N LYS A 232 -14.76 17.39 -9.87
CA LYS A 232 -14.59 16.06 -9.28
C LYS A 232 -15.92 15.39 -8.90
N PHE A 233 -17.02 16.14 -8.80
CA PHE A 233 -18.37 15.57 -8.73
C PHE A 233 -18.95 15.27 -10.11
N VAL A 234 -18.62 16.06 -11.15
CA VAL A 234 -18.97 15.73 -12.54
C VAL A 234 -18.31 14.41 -12.95
N ASP A 235 -17.04 14.20 -12.57
CA ASP A 235 -16.28 12.97 -12.78
C ASP A 235 -16.94 11.72 -12.12
N PHE A 236 -17.95 11.87 -11.24
CA PHE A 236 -18.73 10.73 -10.71
C PHE A 236 -19.60 10.05 -11.79
N PHE A 237 -20.04 10.81 -12.81
CA PHE A 237 -20.93 10.29 -13.84
C PHE A 237 -20.26 9.20 -14.70
N ASP A 238 -18.92 9.20 -14.82
CA ASP A 238 -18.15 8.11 -15.45
C ASP A 238 -18.54 6.74 -14.87
N THR A 239 -18.55 6.65 -13.54
CA THR A 239 -18.86 5.41 -12.81
C THR A 239 -20.35 5.08 -12.88
N VAL A 240 -21.22 6.10 -12.83
CA VAL A 240 -22.67 5.91 -13.03
C VAL A 240 -22.94 5.32 -14.40
N PHE A 241 -22.26 5.81 -15.45
CA PHE A 241 -22.41 5.24 -16.79
C PHE A 241 -21.90 3.80 -16.88
N PHE A 242 -20.82 3.43 -16.19
CA PHE A 242 -20.39 2.04 -16.12
C PHE A 242 -21.45 1.14 -15.44
N VAL A 243 -22.05 1.58 -14.34
CA VAL A 243 -23.12 0.83 -13.66
C VAL A 243 -24.35 0.66 -14.57
N LEU A 244 -24.85 1.73 -15.19
CA LEU A 244 -26.04 1.68 -16.06
C LEU A 244 -25.81 0.87 -17.36
N ASN A 245 -24.55 0.80 -17.84
CA ASN A 245 -24.16 -0.08 -18.95
C ASN A 245 -23.87 -1.54 -18.51
N LYS A 246 -23.95 -1.88 -17.22
CA LYS A 246 -23.50 -3.18 -16.64
C LYS A 246 -22.03 -3.51 -16.90
N LYS A 247 -21.17 -2.51 -16.88
CA LYS A 247 -19.73 -2.59 -17.16
C LYS A 247 -18.88 -2.61 -15.89
N TYR A 248 -19.20 -3.55 -15.00
CA TYR A 248 -18.59 -3.65 -13.67
C TYR A 248 -17.08 -3.96 -13.72
N GLU A 249 -16.61 -4.61 -14.77
CA GLU A 249 -15.20 -4.90 -15.07
C GLU A 249 -14.34 -3.63 -15.21
N HIS A 250 -14.94 -2.51 -15.59
CA HIS A 250 -14.26 -1.22 -15.67
C HIS A 250 -14.15 -0.51 -14.30
N ILE A 251 -14.97 -0.90 -13.31
CA ILE A 251 -15.04 -0.24 -11.99
C ILE A 251 -14.03 -0.88 -11.02
N SER A 252 -12.75 -0.58 -11.22
CA SER A 252 -11.66 -1.09 -10.37
C SER A 252 -11.64 -0.45 -8.97
N VAL A 253 -10.97 -1.09 -8.00
CA VAL A 253 -10.68 -0.51 -6.68
C VAL A 253 -9.98 0.85 -6.82
N LEU A 254 -8.99 0.94 -7.73
CA LEU A 254 -8.26 2.18 -7.98
C LEU A 254 -9.18 3.31 -8.46
N HIS A 255 -10.13 2.99 -9.35
CA HIS A 255 -11.12 3.94 -9.87
C HIS A 255 -12.02 4.47 -8.76
N VAL A 256 -12.65 3.57 -7.99
CA VAL A 256 -13.57 3.94 -6.90
C VAL A 256 -12.86 4.75 -5.81
N VAL A 257 -11.64 4.32 -5.42
CA VAL A 257 -10.81 5.03 -4.46
C VAL A 257 -10.40 6.41 -5.00
N HIS A 258 -9.88 6.52 -6.23
CA HIS A 258 -9.51 7.80 -6.83
C HIS A 258 -10.68 8.80 -6.84
N HIS A 259 -11.82 8.43 -7.43
CA HIS A 259 -12.96 9.35 -7.54
C HIS A 259 -13.52 9.73 -6.16
N SER A 260 -13.43 8.87 -5.15
CA SER A 260 -13.92 9.20 -3.81
C SER A 260 -12.95 10.06 -2.96
N LEU A 261 -11.62 9.92 -3.11
CA LEU A 261 -10.70 10.84 -2.41
C LEU A 261 -10.72 12.25 -3.00
N MET A 262 -10.77 12.38 -4.34
CA MET A 262 -10.48 13.65 -5.01
C MET A 262 -11.35 14.84 -4.54
N PRO A 263 -12.70 14.75 -4.44
CA PRO A 263 -13.52 15.85 -3.95
C PRO A 263 -13.16 16.29 -2.53
N VAL A 264 -12.91 15.35 -1.61
CA VAL A 264 -12.57 15.63 -0.21
C VAL A 264 -11.18 16.27 -0.11
N SER A 265 -10.18 15.78 -0.84
CA SER A 265 -8.84 16.39 -0.85
C SER A 265 -8.88 17.80 -1.46
N MET A 266 -9.62 17.99 -2.56
CA MET A 266 -9.73 19.29 -3.22
C MET A 266 -10.51 20.29 -2.38
N TRP A 267 -11.48 19.86 -1.56
CA TRP A 267 -12.14 20.77 -0.61
C TRP A 267 -11.13 21.43 0.34
N TYR A 268 -10.20 20.67 0.93
CA TYR A 268 -9.15 21.24 1.79
C TYR A 268 -8.16 22.10 0.99
N GLY A 269 -7.77 21.68 -0.21
CA GLY A 269 -6.91 22.47 -1.08
C GLY A 269 -7.52 23.84 -1.40
N VAL A 270 -8.78 23.86 -1.82
CA VAL A 270 -9.51 25.08 -2.15
C VAL A 270 -9.80 25.91 -0.89
N ARG A 271 -10.22 25.32 0.24
CA ARG A 271 -10.57 26.05 1.47
C ARG A 271 -9.40 26.82 2.10
N TYR A 272 -8.18 26.29 1.99
CA TYR A 272 -7.00 26.79 2.72
C TYR A 272 -5.85 27.28 1.84
N GLN A 273 -5.71 26.79 0.61
CA GLN A 273 -4.63 27.20 -0.31
C GLN A 273 -5.04 27.17 -1.80
N PRO A 274 -6.03 27.99 -2.22
CA PRO A 274 -6.59 28.03 -3.57
C PRO A 274 -5.72 28.78 -4.60
N GLY A 275 -4.39 28.60 -4.54
CA GLY A 275 -3.45 29.34 -5.37
C GLY A 275 -1.99 28.95 -5.15
N GLY A 276 -1.13 29.42 -6.06
CA GLY A 276 0.29 29.07 -6.07
C GLY A 276 0.55 27.59 -6.34
N ASN A 277 1.66 27.06 -5.80
CA ASN A 277 2.16 25.71 -6.11
C ASN A 277 1.16 24.56 -5.88
N SER A 278 0.20 24.70 -4.96
CA SER A 278 -0.85 23.68 -4.71
C SER A 278 -1.69 23.38 -5.96
N THR A 279 -1.91 24.39 -6.81
CA THR A 279 -2.77 24.30 -8.00
C THR A 279 -2.11 23.62 -9.20
N LEU A 280 -0.79 23.40 -9.18
CA LEU A 280 -0.05 22.83 -10.31
C LEU A 280 -0.57 21.44 -10.71
N MET A 281 -0.89 20.61 -9.71
CA MET A 281 -1.48 19.28 -9.93
C MET A 281 -2.85 19.39 -10.62
N GLY A 282 -3.69 20.36 -10.23
CA GLY A 282 -5.01 20.57 -10.84
C GLY A 282 -4.93 21.08 -12.28
N PHE A 283 -3.99 22.00 -12.55
CA PHE A 283 -3.69 22.48 -13.89
C PHE A 283 -3.24 21.34 -14.82
N LEU A 284 -2.23 20.56 -14.41
CA LEU A 284 -1.74 19.42 -15.19
C LEU A 284 -2.79 18.32 -15.34
N ASN A 285 -3.58 18.02 -14.29
CA ASN A 285 -4.70 17.08 -14.38
C ASN A 285 -5.74 17.54 -15.42
N SER A 286 -6.06 18.83 -15.47
CA SER A 286 -7.03 19.38 -16.43
C SER A 286 -6.55 19.26 -17.89
N ILE A 287 -5.24 19.43 -18.14
CA ILE A 287 -4.64 19.15 -19.46
C ILE A 287 -4.82 17.67 -19.82
N VAL A 288 -4.51 16.75 -18.90
CA VAL A 288 -4.67 15.31 -19.14
C VAL A 288 -6.13 14.90 -19.30
N HIS A 289 -7.06 15.47 -18.52
CA HIS A 289 -8.50 15.23 -18.64
C HIS A 289 -9.03 15.70 -19.99
N THR A 290 -8.55 16.83 -20.51
CA THR A 290 -8.89 17.30 -21.88
C THR A 290 -8.54 16.24 -22.93
N VAL A 291 -7.34 15.65 -22.88
CA VAL A 291 -6.91 14.59 -23.81
C VAL A 291 -7.65 13.27 -23.55
N MET A 292 -7.89 12.92 -22.29
CA MET A 292 -8.56 11.69 -21.87
C MET A 292 -10.03 11.65 -22.28
N TYR A 293 -10.79 12.71 -22.02
CA TYR A 293 -12.19 12.79 -22.45
C TYR A 293 -12.32 12.96 -23.96
N THR A 294 -11.31 13.52 -24.65
CA THR A 294 -11.24 13.48 -26.13
C THR A 294 -11.13 12.03 -26.63
N TYR A 295 -10.30 11.20 -26.00
CA TYR A 295 -10.24 9.76 -26.30
C TYR A 295 -11.60 9.07 -26.07
N TYR A 296 -12.27 9.35 -24.94
CA TYR A 296 -13.56 8.73 -24.63
C TYR A 296 -14.70 9.20 -25.56
N LEU A 297 -14.71 10.48 -25.94
CA LEU A 297 -15.60 11.05 -26.94
C LEU A 297 -15.47 10.28 -28.27
N LEU A 298 -14.26 10.19 -28.81
CA LEU A 298 -13.99 9.47 -30.06
C LEU A 298 -14.31 7.96 -29.94
N ALA A 299 -14.07 7.34 -28.79
CA ALA A 299 -14.42 5.93 -28.55
C ALA A 299 -15.94 5.69 -28.46
N ALA A 300 -16.71 6.71 -28.08
CA ALA A 300 -18.18 6.71 -27.99
C ALA A 300 -18.86 6.87 -29.36
N LEU A 301 -18.22 7.57 -30.32
CA LEU A 301 -18.67 7.65 -31.74
C LEU A 301 -18.77 6.26 -32.42
N GLY A 302 -18.13 5.23 -31.86
CA GLY A 302 -18.48 3.84 -32.12
C GLY A 302 -17.43 3.03 -32.90
N PRO A 303 -17.79 1.84 -33.40
CA PRO A 303 -16.84 0.87 -33.95
C PRO A 303 -16.03 1.36 -35.16
N ARG A 304 -16.56 2.33 -35.93
CA ARG A 304 -15.84 2.91 -37.08
C ARG A 304 -14.64 3.78 -36.66
N VAL A 305 -14.71 4.45 -35.50
CA VAL A 305 -13.66 5.38 -35.03
C VAL A 305 -12.60 4.66 -34.18
N ARG A 306 -13.00 3.63 -33.43
CA ARG A 306 -12.10 2.90 -32.51
C ARG A 306 -10.78 2.37 -33.11
N PRO A 307 -10.71 1.87 -34.37
CA PRO A 307 -9.45 1.42 -34.98
C PRO A 307 -8.40 2.54 -35.08
N PHE A 308 -8.83 3.79 -35.25
CA PHE A 308 -7.95 4.96 -35.34
C PHE A 308 -7.40 5.42 -33.97
N LEU A 309 -7.88 4.85 -32.86
CA LEU A 309 -7.45 5.18 -31.50
C LEU A 309 -6.23 4.36 -31.04
N TRP A 310 -5.27 4.15 -31.95
CA TRP A 310 -4.01 3.42 -31.72
C TRP A 310 -3.19 4.01 -30.56
N TRP A 311 -3.35 5.31 -30.30
CA TRP A 311 -2.58 6.07 -29.33
C TRP A 311 -3.02 5.87 -27.86
N LYS A 312 -3.98 4.98 -27.57
CA LYS A 312 -4.44 4.65 -26.20
C LYS A 312 -3.28 4.43 -25.21
N LYS A 313 -2.19 3.79 -25.63
CA LYS A 313 -1.01 3.52 -24.78
C LYS A 313 -0.31 4.82 -24.34
N TYR A 314 -0.20 5.80 -25.22
CA TYR A 314 0.43 7.09 -24.93
C TYR A 314 -0.42 7.93 -23.97
N LEU A 315 -1.75 7.83 -24.01
CA LEU A 315 -2.62 8.44 -23.01
C LEU A 315 -2.33 7.91 -21.60
N THR A 316 -2.16 6.59 -21.44
CA THR A 316 -1.76 6.01 -20.14
C THR A 316 -0.36 6.46 -19.71
N THR A 317 0.58 6.59 -20.64
CA THR A 317 1.90 7.19 -20.34
C THR A 317 1.77 8.65 -19.89
N LEU A 318 0.93 9.45 -20.54
CA LEU A 318 0.68 10.86 -20.19
C LEU A 318 0.07 11.01 -18.79
N GLN A 319 -0.91 10.17 -18.44
CA GLN A 319 -1.48 10.09 -17.09
C GLN A 319 -0.42 9.81 -16.02
N LEU A 320 0.46 8.82 -16.29
CA LEU A 320 1.59 8.51 -15.40
C LEU A 320 2.60 9.65 -15.30
N MET A 321 2.96 10.29 -16.43
CA MET A 321 3.90 11.41 -16.47
C MET A 321 3.35 12.65 -15.77
N SER A 322 2.05 12.94 -15.83
CA SER A 322 1.44 14.04 -15.06
C SER A 322 1.55 13.81 -13.55
N GLY A 323 1.30 12.57 -13.10
CA GLY A 323 1.50 12.20 -11.69
C GLY A 323 2.96 12.31 -11.25
N VAL A 324 3.89 11.81 -12.08
CA VAL A 324 5.34 11.86 -11.81
C VAL A 324 5.88 13.30 -11.84
N CYS A 325 5.48 14.14 -12.80
CA CYS A 325 5.93 15.53 -12.93
C CYS A 325 5.47 16.40 -11.75
N SER A 326 4.18 16.29 -11.39
CA SER A 326 3.61 16.99 -10.23
C SER A 326 4.25 16.54 -8.92
N SER A 327 4.54 15.24 -8.79
CA SER A 327 5.28 14.70 -7.66
C SER A 327 6.70 15.26 -7.63
N TRP A 328 7.49 15.02 -8.69
CA TRP A 328 8.89 15.45 -8.85
C TRP A 328 9.10 16.94 -8.55
N ARG A 329 8.17 17.80 -8.99
CA ARG A 329 8.30 19.24 -8.72
C ARG A 329 8.09 19.58 -7.25
N SER A 330 7.16 18.89 -6.59
CA SER A 330 6.99 18.99 -5.13
C SER A 330 8.22 18.48 -4.35
N LEU A 331 9.04 17.59 -4.95
CA LEU A 331 10.29 17.10 -4.36
C LEU A 331 11.49 18.05 -4.56
N THR A 332 11.44 18.92 -5.58
CA THR A 332 12.59 19.71 -6.06
C THR A 332 12.40 21.22 -5.92
N ALA A 333 11.22 21.68 -5.50
CA ALA A 333 10.98 23.06 -5.14
C ALA A 333 11.82 23.45 -3.90
N PRO A 334 12.70 24.47 -3.98
CA PRO A 334 13.34 25.01 -2.78
C PRO A 334 12.27 25.57 -1.84
N LYS A 335 12.44 25.37 -0.52
CA LYS A 335 11.52 25.88 0.50
C LYS A 335 11.28 27.37 0.28
N CYS A 336 10.04 27.75 -0.01
CA CYS A 336 9.63 29.15 0.06
C CYS A 336 9.99 29.68 1.45
N ARG A 337 10.77 30.76 1.53
CA ARG A 337 10.77 31.54 2.78
C ARG A 337 9.34 32.05 2.95
N PRO A 338 8.72 31.94 4.14
CA PRO A 338 7.55 32.74 4.41
C PRO A 338 7.99 34.21 4.29
N GLU A 339 7.35 34.96 3.40
CA GLU A 339 7.31 36.40 3.58
C GLU A 339 6.65 36.65 4.95
N SER A 340 7.28 37.51 5.75
CA SER A 340 6.81 37.82 7.09
C SER A 340 5.33 38.20 7.06
N PRO A 341 4.47 37.63 7.93
CA PRO A 341 3.08 38.04 7.98
C PRO A 341 3.04 39.55 8.21
N CYS A 342 2.42 40.29 7.29
CA CYS A 342 2.19 41.71 7.48
C CYS A 342 1.35 41.87 8.74
N GLY A 343 1.86 42.64 9.70
CA GLY A 343 1.19 42.84 11.00
C GLY A 343 -0.21 43.40 10.83
N SER A 344 -1.09 43.10 11.76
CA SER A 344 -2.53 43.40 11.73
C SER A 344 -2.89 44.89 11.91
N ASN A 345 -1.99 45.81 11.56
CA ASN A 345 -2.21 47.26 11.51
C ASN A 345 -1.86 47.73 10.09
N GLY A 346 -2.87 47.97 9.27
CA GLY A 346 -2.68 48.27 7.85
C GLY A 346 -2.14 49.68 7.61
N HIS A 347 -0.83 49.83 7.45
CA HIS A 347 -0.21 50.95 6.73
C HIS A 347 1.11 50.52 6.04
N LEU A 348 1.16 50.70 4.72
CA LEU A 348 2.38 50.82 3.87
C LEU A 348 3.43 49.69 3.92
N CYS A 349 3.26 48.67 3.06
CA CYS A 349 4.39 47.90 2.54
C CYS A 349 5.16 48.77 1.52
N ARG A 350 6.37 49.21 1.87
CA ARG A 350 7.23 50.01 0.98
C ARG A 350 8.01 49.09 0.03
N GLU A 351 7.93 49.33 -1.28
CA GLU A 351 8.71 48.59 -2.27
C GLU A 351 10.22 48.76 -2.03
N HIS A 352 10.95 47.65 -1.89
CA HIS A 352 12.40 47.64 -2.00
C HIS A 352 12.81 47.35 -3.44
N GLN A 353 13.03 48.42 -4.21
CA GLN A 353 13.81 48.34 -5.45
C GLN A 353 15.26 47.92 -5.14
N HIS A 354 15.84 47.11 -6.02
CA HIS A 354 17.26 46.74 -5.97
C HIS A 354 18.18 47.96 -6.10
N PRO A 355 19.39 47.86 -5.53
CA PRO A 355 20.58 48.13 -6.35
C PRO A 355 21.60 46.97 -6.34
N ARG A 356 22.57 47.06 -7.26
CA ARG A 356 23.56 46.03 -7.58
C ARG A 356 24.81 46.10 -6.69
N THR A 357 25.53 44.98 -6.70
CA THR A 357 26.92 44.75 -6.25
C THR A 357 27.90 45.93 -6.36
N VAL A 358 28.64 46.19 -5.27
CA VAL A 358 30.04 46.67 -5.26
C VAL A 358 30.81 45.96 -4.12
N LEU A 359 32.14 45.85 -4.24
CA LEU A 359 33.01 45.05 -3.36
C LEU A 359 33.25 45.65 -1.95
N ALA A 360 33.70 44.78 -1.03
CA ALA A 360 34.36 45.12 0.24
C ALA A 360 35.76 45.77 -0.02
N PRO A 361 36.47 46.45 0.94
CA PRO A 361 36.70 45.92 2.31
C PRO A 361 36.98 46.92 3.48
N ARG A 362 37.14 46.32 4.68
CA ARG A 362 37.99 46.69 5.84
C ARG A 362 37.70 47.93 6.73
N ALA A 363 37.67 47.62 8.04
CA ALA A 363 38.26 48.33 9.19
C ALA A 363 37.84 49.79 9.51
N GLY A 364 37.38 50.00 10.75
CA GLY A 364 37.12 51.33 11.32
C GLY A 364 36.65 51.23 12.77
N THR A 365 37.60 51.27 13.72
CA THR A 365 37.32 51.46 15.16
C THR A 365 36.94 52.91 15.45
N CYS A 366 35.90 53.14 16.26
CA CYS A 366 35.71 54.39 17.01
C CYS A 366 34.96 54.11 18.32
N SER A 367 35.22 54.94 19.34
CA SER A 367 35.00 54.60 20.75
C SER A 367 34.30 55.71 21.57
N GLY A 368 33.13 55.39 22.12
CA GLY A 368 32.48 56.07 23.26
C GLY A 368 32.04 57.54 23.09
N PRO A 369 31.50 58.17 24.16
CA PRO A 369 30.88 57.58 25.35
C PRO A 369 29.50 58.22 25.74
N ASP A 370 29.02 57.84 26.93
CA ASP A 370 28.05 58.55 27.79
C ASP A 370 26.57 58.74 27.39
N SER A 371 25.70 58.02 28.11
CA SER A 371 24.89 58.68 29.17
C SER A 371 24.21 57.64 30.08
N MET A 372 24.38 57.78 31.39
CA MET A 372 23.56 57.07 32.38
C MET A 372 22.19 57.76 32.49
N THR A 373 21.13 56.99 32.68
CA THR A 373 20.07 57.41 33.62
C THR A 373 19.58 56.20 34.40
N ARG A 374 19.57 56.36 35.72
CA ARG A 374 19.31 55.31 36.71
C ARG A 374 17.94 55.58 37.34
N LEU A 375 17.04 54.60 37.32
CA LEU A 375 15.81 54.63 38.14
C LEU A 375 15.70 53.32 38.94
N ARG A 376 15.60 53.47 40.26
CA ARG A 376 15.56 52.37 41.24
C ARG A 376 14.76 52.84 42.46
N VAL A 377 13.67 52.14 42.78
CA VAL A 377 12.84 52.27 43.99
C VAL A 377 12.38 50.83 44.30
N THR A 378 13.16 50.03 45.05
CA THR A 378 13.14 49.82 46.52
C THR A 378 11.95 49.03 47.08
N ASP A 379 12.21 47.74 47.29
CA ASP A 379 12.07 46.96 48.53
C ASP A 379 10.71 46.79 49.28
N GLY A 380 10.46 45.52 49.65
CA GLY A 380 9.50 45.05 50.66
C GLY A 380 9.96 43.68 51.19
N VAL A 381 9.98 43.48 52.50
CA VAL A 381 10.86 42.49 53.18
C VAL A 381 10.18 41.18 53.64
N ALA A 382 11.01 40.14 53.72
CA ALA A 382 10.79 38.74 54.11
C ALA A 382 10.04 38.43 55.42
N HIS A 383 9.72 37.15 55.63
CA HIS A 383 10.05 36.46 56.89
C HIS A 383 10.31 34.94 56.73
N LYS A 384 11.25 34.41 57.53
CA LYS A 384 11.57 32.97 57.70
C LYS A 384 10.95 32.43 58.99
N THR A 385 10.58 31.14 59.02
CA THR A 385 10.70 30.28 60.23
C THR A 385 10.75 28.76 59.93
N ARG A 386 11.82 28.13 60.42
CA ARG A 386 11.98 26.74 60.95
C ARG A 386 12.59 26.92 62.38
N PRO A 387 12.88 25.93 63.26
CA PRO A 387 13.05 24.47 63.05
C PRO A 387 12.56 23.54 64.20
N LYS A 388 12.89 22.23 64.09
CA LYS A 388 13.38 21.24 65.13
C LYS A 388 12.93 19.84 64.69
N ASP A 389 13.81 18.89 64.34
CA ASP A 389 14.87 18.16 65.09
C ASP A 389 14.36 16.90 65.81
N PHE A 390 14.87 15.71 65.45
CA PHE A 390 15.40 14.68 66.38
C PHE A 390 16.16 13.54 65.66
N ARG A 391 16.90 12.71 66.42
CA ARG A 391 17.83 11.64 65.98
C ARG A 391 17.41 10.26 66.57
N MET A 392 18.01 9.09 66.29
CA MET A 392 19.28 8.74 65.59
C MET A 392 19.22 7.32 64.93
N ALA A 393 20.32 6.56 64.92
CA ALA A 393 20.47 5.14 64.54
C ALA A 393 20.74 4.28 65.83
N PRO A 394 21.03 2.94 65.86
CA PRO A 394 21.54 2.04 64.78
C PRO A 394 21.09 0.54 64.77
N ASN A 395 21.63 -0.22 63.79
CA ASN A 395 22.08 -1.64 63.75
C ASN A 395 21.28 -2.88 64.25
N GLU A 396 21.64 -4.01 63.58
CA GLU A 396 21.80 -5.41 64.06
C GLU A 396 20.66 -6.47 63.97
N THR A 397 20.85 -7.36 62.97
CA THR A 397 20.86 -8.86 62.99
C THR A 397 19.77 -9.73 63.66
N ALA A 398 19.23 -10.62 62.80
CA ALA A 398 19.10 -12.09 62.96
C ALA A 398 17.87 -12.73 63.67
N GLU A 399 17.57 -13.96 63.19
CA GLU A 399 16.73 -15.03 63.79
C GLU A 399 15.20 -14.82 63.88
N GLN A 400 14.31 -15.83 63.83
CA GLN A 400 14.35 -17.22 63.33
C GLN A 400 12.90 -17.78 63.19
N MET A 401 12.67 -18.71 62.24
CA MET A 401 11.60 -19.75 62.20
C MET A 401 10.10 -19.29 62.30
N THR A 402 9.06 -20.05 61.90
CA THR A 402 8.92 -21.50 61.60
C THR A 402 7.75 -21.74 60.62
N HIS A 403 7.90 -22.60 59.60
CA HIS A 403 7.15 -23.88 59.48
C HIS A 403 7.44 -24.70 58.19
N LEU A 404 8.07 -25.87 58.40
CA LEU A 404 7.95 -27.17 57.69
C LEU A 404 8.06 -27.22 56.14
N ARG A 405 9.16 -27.79 55.60
CA ARG A 405 9.33 -29.22 55.14
C ARG A 405 8.53 -29.55 53.84
N ARG A 406 9.02 -30.29 52.83
CA ARG A 406 10.24 -31.11 52.55
C ARG A 406 10.25 -31.44 51.02
N THR A 407 11.30 -31.76 50.25
CA THR A 407 12.78 -31.87 50.44
C THR A 407 13.50 -31.72 49.07
N TYR A 408 14.83 -31.58 49.06
CA TYR A 408 15.75 -31.81 47.91
C TYR A 408 16.37 -33.24 48.01
N ASN A 409 17.25 -33.80 47.15
CA ASN A 409 18.10 -33.33 46.03
C ASN A 409 18.39 -34.53 45.05
N PRO A 410 19.09 -34.37 43.90
CA PRO A 410 19.31 -35.43 42.88
C PRO A 410 20.79 -35.92 42.78
N LYS A 411 21.18 -36.47 41.60
CA LYS A 411 22.49 -37.08 41.19
C LYS A 411 22.60 -38.58 41.57
N SER A 412 23.32 -39.45 40.86
CA SER A 412 24.53 -39.28 40.00
C SER A 412 24.83 -40.52 39.12
N LEU A 413 25.63 -40.37 38.03
CA LEU A 413 26.51 -41.41 37.40
C LEU A 413 25.79 -42.66 36.76
N GLU A 414 26.29 -43.45 35.80
CA GLU A 414 27.44 -43.39 34.85
C GLU A 414 27.15 -44.23 33.56
N HIS A 415 28.18 -44.56 32.77
CA HIS A 415 28.20 -45.32 31.50
C HIS A 415 27.44 -46.68 31.45
N ASP A 416 26.90 -47.08 30.28
CA ASP A 416 27.53 -48.12 29.42
C ASP A 416 26.88 -48.40 28.04
N THR A 417 27.62 -49.07 27.15
CA THR A 417 27.26 -49.42 25.75
C THR A 417 26.55 -50.78 25.57
N PRO A 418 25.85 -51.03 24.44
CA PRO A 418 25.00 -52.22 24.27
C PRO A 418 25.68 -53.42 23.56
N SER A 419 25.29 -54.65 23.95
CA SER A 419 25.65 -55.90 23.27
C SER A 419 24.43 -56.73 22.82
N GLN A 420 24.36 -56.96 21.51
CA GLN A 420 23.95 -58.17 20.78
C GLN A 420 22.74 -59.04 21.23
N HIS A 421 21.69 -59.01 20.39
CA HIS A 421 21.00 -60.19 19.77
C HIS A 421 20.17 -61.18 20.63
N PRO A 422 19.32 -62.03 20.01
CA PRO A 422 18.38 -61.80 18.90
C PRO A 422 16.96 -62.39 19.19
N VAL A 423 16.18 -62.66 18.13
CA VAL A 423 15.14 -63.72 17.98
C VAL A 423 13.66 -63.28 17.75
N GLU A 424 13.22 -63.63 16.53
CA GLU A 424 11.89 -64.02 16.02
C GLU A 424 10.73 -63.06 15.70
N VAL A 425 10.04 -63.49 14.63
CA VAL A 425 9.03 -62.79 13.83
C VAL A 425 7.75 -63.62 13.87
N GLY A 426 6.66 -63.02 14.35
CA GLY A 426 5.36 -63.70 14.47
C GLY A 426 4.18 -62.82 14.03
N ARG A 427 3.75 -62.98 12.76
CA ARG A 427 2.44 -62.62 12.18
C ARG A 427 1.75 -61.32 12.65
N CYS A 428 1.73 -60.33 11.76
CA CYS A 428 0.60 -59.40 11.62
C CYS A 428 0.28 -59.16 10.13
N HIS A 429 -0.89 -59.63 9.70
CA HIS A 429 -1.60 -59.23 8.49
C HIS A 429 -3.07 -59.07 8.88
N GLN A 430 -3.80 -58.15 8.23
CA GLN A 430 -5.19 -57.73 8.52
C GLN A 430 -5.43 -56.59 9.55
N VAL A 431 -4.56 -55.56 9.63
CA VAL A 431 -4.95 -54.24 10.21
C VAL A 431 -4.35 -53.03 9.45
N LEU A 432 -4.22 -53.10 8.12
CA LEU A 432 -3.61 -52.00 7.33
C LEU A 432 -4.54 -51.31 6.32
N ASP A 433 -5.57 -51.98 5.79
CA ASP A 433 -6.35 -51.40 4.68
C ASP A 433 -7.32 -50.28 5.08
N THR A 434 -7.78 -50.22 6.34
CA THR A 434 -8.69 -49.17 6.81
C THR A 434 -8.00 -47.84 7.16
N LYS A 435 -6.69 -47.83 7.48
CA LYS A 435 -5.93 -46.57 7.71
C LYS A 435 -5.28 -46.01 6.45
N GLN A 436 -5.16 -46.80 5.38
CA GLN A 436 -4.64 -46.36 4.08
C GLN A 436 -5.65 -45.49 3.29
N ALA A 437 -6.92 -45.43 3.72
CA ALA A 437 -7.96 -44.57 3.17
C ALA A 437 -7.89 -43.15 3.75
N ASP A 438 -7.88 -43.01 5.09
CA ASP A 438 -7.85 -41.70 5.75
C ASP A 438 -6.56 -40.91 5.49
N LEU A 439 -5.41 -41.58 5.34
CA LEU A 439 -4.15 -40.91 5.00
C LEU A 439 -4.15 -40.28 3.59
N ARG A 440 -5.07 -40.66 2.69
CA ARG A 440 -5.25 -39.99 1.38
C ARG A 440 -6.12 -38.73 1.47
N SER A 441 -6.88 -38.53 2.55
CA SER A 441 -7.65 -37.31 2.77
C SER A 441 -6.74 -36.11 3.13
N LEU A 442 -5.60 -36.37 3.77
CA LEU A 442 -4.65 -35.37 4.25
C LEU A 442 -3.60 -34.91 3.20
N ASP A 443 -3.44 -35.64 2.09
CA ASP A 443 -2.53 -35.23 0.99
C ASP A 443 -3.19 -34.26 0.00
N HIS A 444 -4.45 -33.88 0.23
CA HIS A 444 -5.24 -33.12 -0.73
C HIS A 444 -4.89 -31.62 -0.83
N ASP A 445 -4.08 -31.09 0.11
CA ASP A 445 -3.54 -29.71 0.07
C ASP A 445 -2.15 -29.65 -0.60
N THR A 446 -1.53 -30.79 -0.94
CA THR A 446 -0.26 -30.87 -1.70
C THR A 446 -0.48 -30.73 -3.21
N ARG A 447 -1.68 -31.07 -3.71
CA ARG A 447 -2.03 -30.95 -5.14
C ARG A 447 -2.77 -29.66 -5.45
N ALA A 448 -2.04 -28.53 -5.33
CA ALA A 448 -2.40 -27.35 -6.12
C ALA A 448 -2.56 -27.79 -7.59
N LYS A 449 -3.73 -27.51 -8.20
CA LYS A 449 -3.92 -27.75 -9.64
C LYS A 449 -2.77 -27.07 -10.37
N SER A 450 -2.05 -27.83 -11.19
CA SER A 450 -1.02 -27.30 -12.08
C SER A 450 -1.69 -26.43 -13.14
N GLN A 451 -1.95 -25.17 -12.79
CA GLN A 451 -1.51 -24.11 -13.68
C GLN A 451 -0.02 -24.41 -13.94
N GLY A 452 0.33 -24.62 -15.22
CA GLY A 452 1.74 -24.80 -15.59
C GLY A 452 2.59 -23.68 -14.98
N PRO A 453 3.86 -23.93 -14.66
CA PRO A 453 4.70 -22.95 -13.97
C PRO A 453 4.54 -21.60 -14.66
N PRO A 454 4.11 -20.53 -13.94
CA PRO A 454 3.91 -19.23 -14.56
C PRO A 454 5.21 -18.89 -15.26
N ASN A 455 5.13 -18.60 -16.57
CA ASN A 455 6.31 -18.52 -17.43
C ASN A 455 7.35 -17.67 -16.71
N THR A 456 8.59 -18.17 -16.57
CA THR A 456 9.60 -17.58 -15.67
C THR A 456 9.77 -16.09 -15.94
N ASP A 457 9.61 -15.67 -17.20
CA ASP A 457 9.64 -14.27 -17.62
C ASP A 457 8.41 -13.44 -17.19
N GLU A 458 7.20 -14.01 -17.12
CA GLU A 458 6.01 -13.36 -16.54
C GLU A 458 6.18 -13.10 -15.03
N MET A 459 6.68 -14.10 -14.30
CA MET A 459 6.97 -13.98 -12.88
C MET A 459 8.06 -12.93 -12.63
N LEU A 460 9.14 -12.94 -13.42
CA LEU A 460 10.20 -11.92 -13.37
C LEU A 460 9.68 -10.53 -13.75
N ALA A 461 8.76 -10.41 -14.71
CA ALA A 461 8.11 -9.15 -15.06
C ALA A 461 7.23 -8.62 -13.90
N LYS A 462 6.51 -9.50 -13.21
CA LYS A 462 5.72 -9.16 -12.01
C LYS A 462 6.60 -8.71 -10.85
N LEU A 463 7.72 -9.38 -10.58
CA LEU A 463 8.70 -8.97 -9.57
C LEU A 463 9.30 -7.60 -9.92
N LYS A 464 9.74 -7.40 -11.17
CA LYS A 464 10.22 -6.09 -11.66
C LYS A 464 9.16 -4.99 -11.51
N SER A 465 7.89 -5.29 -11.81
CA SER A 465 6.78 -4.34 -11.62
C SER A 465 6.56 -3.98 -10.14
N ASN A 466 6.61 -4.96 -9.24
CA ASN A 466 6.55 -4.73 -7.80
C ASN A 466 7.74 -3.89 -7.32
N GLY A 467 8.96 -4.17 -7.80
CA GLY A 467 10.17 -3.41 -7.51
C GLY A 467 10.08 -1.95 -7.92
N ILE A 468 9.65 -1.68 -9.16
CA ILE A 468 9.46 -0.31 -9.66
C ILE A 468 8.41 0.43 -8.83
N LYS A 469 7.28 -0.22 -8.50
CA LYS A 469 6.22 0.38 -7.66
C LYS A 469 6.70 0.65 -6.23
N ALA A 470 7.46 -0.28 -5.64
CA ALA A 470 8.04 -0.11 -4.32
C ALA A 470 9.05 1.05 -4.32
N ALA A 471 10.00 1.08 -5.27
CA ALA A 471 10.97 2.17 -5.39
C ALA A 471 10.30 3.53 -5.61
N ALA A 472 9.29 3.61 -6.48
CA ALA A 472 8.53 4.83 -6.70
C ALA A 472 7.80 5.31 -5.43
N LEU A 473 7.18 4.39 -4.67
CA LEU A 473 6.54 4.71 -3.40
C LEU A 473 7.55 5.12 -2.32
N THR A 474 8.69 4.45 -2.24
CA THR A 474 9.81 4.76 -1.33
C THR A 474 10.36 6.16 -1.59
N LEU A 475 10.63 6.50 -2.86
CA LEU A 475 11.08 7.84 -3.26
C LEU A 475 9.99 8.89 -2.98
N PHE A 476 8.74 8.62 -3.36
CA PHE A 476 7.62 9.52 -3.12
C PHE A 476 7.45 9.85 -1.64
N LEU A 477 7.37 8.85 -0.76
CA LEU A 477 7.18 9.09 0.68
C LEU A 477 8.42 9.74 1.34
N HIS A 478 9.63 9.36 0.93
CA HIS A 478 10.87 9.99 1.42
C HIS A 478 10.92 11.49 1.12
N PHE A 479 10.68 11.88 -0.13
CA PHE A 479 10.82 13.28 -0.55
C PHE A 479 9.55 14.13 -0.31
N TYR A 480 8.35 13.57 -0.48
CA TYR A 480 7.09 14.32 -0.34
C TYR A 480 6.59 14.35 1.11
N GLY A 481 6.57 13.19 1.77
CA GLY A 481 5.99 13.03 3.12
C GLY A 481 6.92 13.46 4.25
N ASN A 482 8.19 13.05 4.18
CA ASN A 482 9.10 13.25 5.32
C ASN A 482 9.85 14.60 5.26
N GLN A 483 10.36 15.06 4.11
CA GLN A 483 11.18 16.28 4.05
C GLN A 483 10.39 17.58 4.30
N SER A 484 9.13 17.65 3.89
CA SER A 484 8.26 18.83 4.04
C SER A 484 7.89 19.10 5.51
N VAL A 485 7.56 18.03 6.24
CA VAL A 485 7.04 18.04 7.62
C VAL A 485 8.13 17.78 8.66
N LEU A 486 8.93 16.72 8.50
CA LEU A 486 9.96 16.33 9.49
C LEU A 486 11.24 17.16 9.35
N GLY A 487 11.52 17.69 8.16
CA GLY A 487 12.64 18.60 7.88
C GLY A 487 12.52 20.00 8.51
N GLN A 488 11.60 20.19 9.45
CA GLN A 488 11.47 21.37 10.32
C GLN A 488 11.63 21.02 11.82
N MET A 489 11.64 19.74 12.18
CA MET A 489 11.76 19.31 13.57
C MET A 489 13.20 19.51 14.10
N LYS A 490 13.33 19.81 15.39
CA LYS A 490 14.63 19.97 16.04
C LYS A 490 15.45 18.69 15.89
N LYS A 491 16.75 18.84 15.65
CA LYS A 491 17.72 17.74 15.54
C LYS A 491 18.23 17.39 16.93
N ASP A 492 18.21 16.10 17.30
CA ASP A 492 18.83 15.61 18.53
C ASP A 492 20.36 15.53 18.36
N PRO A 493 21.18 16.21 19.17
CA PRO A 493 22.64 16.14 19.06
C PRO A 493 23.22 14.79 19.52
N ARG A 494 22.50 13.99 20.31
CA ARG A 494 23.00 12.71 20.88
C ARG A 494 23.22 11.62 19.83
N VAL A 495 22.68 11.80 18.62
CA VAL A 495 22.82 10.87 17.48
C VAL A 495 23.68 11.41 16.34
N ASP A 496 24.27 12.61 16.49
CA ASP A 496 24.93 13.27 15.36
C ASP A 496 26.17 12.48 14.93
N SER A 497 26.12 12.01 13.68
CA SER A 497 27.04 11.02 13.11
C SER A 497 26.84 11.01 11.60
N TRP A 498 27.80 10.46 10.84
CA TRP A 498 27.70 10.44 9.38
C TRP A 498 26.40 9.77 8.88
N PHE A 499 25.95 8.69 9.54
CA PHE A 499 24.75 7.93 9.17
C PHE A 499 23.43 8.65 9.51
N TYR A 500 23.42 9.45 10.59
CA TYR A 500 22.27 10.29 10.97
C TYR A 500 22.43 11.77 10.55
N SER A 501 23.46 12.13 9.79
CA SER A 501 23.62 13.49 9.23
C SER A 501 22.56 13.79 8.15
N SER A 502 22.23 12.78 7.35
CA SER A 502 21.30 12.80 6.22
C SER A 502 20.60 11.44 6.09
N PRO A 503 19.34 11.38 5.61
CA PRO A 503 18.64 10.12 5.36
C PRO A 503 19.10 9.42 4.07
N THR A 504 20.03 10.02 3.30
CA THR A 504 20.55 9.47 2.03
C THR A 504 21.14 8.07 2.17
N PRO A 505 21.97 7.72 3.18
CA PRO A 505 22.50 6.36 3.31
C PRO A 505 21.39 5.31 3.46
N THR A 506 20.40 5.57 4.33
CA THR A 506 19.22 4.70 4.52
C THR A 506 18.40 4.58 3.24
N LEU A 507 18.22 5.67 2.48
CA LEU A 507 17.54 5.63 1.18
C LEU A 507 18.29 4.76 0.16
N LEU A 508 19.61 4.95 0.01
CA LEU A 508 20.44 4.19 -0.92
C LEU A 508 20.45 2.70 -0.58
N ILE A 509 20.59 2.34 0.70
CA ILE A 509 20.51 0.96 1.19
C ILE A 509 19.13 0.34 0.87
N SER A 510 18.05 1.10 1.07
CA SER A 510 16.68 0.64 0.78
C SER A 510 16.42 0.45 -0.72
N LEU A 511 16.94 1.35 -1.58
CA LEU A 511 16.86 1.22 -3.03
C LEU A 511 17.70 0.06 -3.56
N ALA A 512 18.91 -0.15 -3.00
CA ALA A 512 19.78 -1.28 -3.31
C ALA A 512 19.10 -2.60 -2.92
N TYR A 513 18.44 -2.66 -1.76
CA TYR A 513 17.60 -3.79 -1.36
C TYR A 513 16.48 -4.07 -2.36
N ILE A 514 15.70 -3.07 -2.77
CA ILE A 514 14.61 -3.24 -3.75
C ILE A 514 15.16 -3.81 -5.07
N ALA A 515 16.23 -3.22 -5.61
CA ALA A 515 16.87 -3.71 -6.83
C ALA A 515 17.41 -5.14 -6.65
N GLY A 516 18.03 -5.41 -5.50
CA GLY A 516 18.52 -6.72 -5.09
C GLY A 516 17.43 -7.80 -5.13
N VAL A 517 16.32 -7.60 -4.43
CA VAL A 517 15.31 -8.66 -4.24
C VAL A 517 14.28 -8.76 -5.37
N THR A 518 14.11 -7.72 -6.18
CA THR A 518 13.11 -7.71 -7.28
C THR A 518 13.68 -7.80 -8.68
N TYR A 519 14.97 -7.50 -8.88
CA TYR A 519 15.59 -7.48 -10.20
C TYR A 519 16.85 -8.35 -10.31
N ILE A 520 17.81 -8.19 -9.39
CA ILE A 520 19.13 -8.84 -9.46
C ILE A 520 19.06 -10.28 -8.98
N GLY A 521 18.64 -10.51 -7.72
CA GLY A 521 18.55 -11.83 -7.10
C GLY A 521 17.70 -12.83 -7.88
N PRO A 522 16.49 -12.49 -8.34
CA PRO A 522 15.68 -13.38 -9.19
C PRO A 522 16.33 -13.74 -10.54
N ARG A 523 17.25 -12.91 -11.07
CA ARG A 523 18.07 -13.25 -12.25
C ARG A 523 19.23 -14.15 -11.89
N LEU A 524 19.94 -13.87 -10.79
CA LEU A 524 21.04 -14.70 -10.30
C LEU A 524 20.57 -16.12 -9.94
N MET A 525 19.33 -16.26 -9.45
CA MET A 525 18.71 -17.56 -9.16
C MET A 525 18.06 -18.23 -10.38
N ARG A 526 18.04 -17.60 -11.57
CA ARG A 526 17.46 -18.22 -12.78
C ARG A 526 18.24 -19.47 -13.17
N GLY A 527 17.58 -20.62 -13.12
CA GLY A 527 18.20 -21.92 -13.44
C GLY A 527 19.15 -22.46 -12.36
N ARG A 528 19.14 -21.89 -11.15
CA ARG A 528 19.89 -22.43 -10.00
C ARG A 528 18.95 -23.12 -9.02
N GLU A 529 19.43 -24.16 -8.34
CA GLU A 529 18.68 -24.76 -7.24
C GLU A 529 18.76 -23.91 -5.96
N THR A 530 17.83 -24.13 -5.04
CA THR A 530 17.89 -23.53 -3.69
C THR A 530 19.12 -24.05 -2.94
N PRO A 531 19.99 -23.19 -2.37
CA PRO A 531 21.21 -23.66 -1.69
C PRO A 531 20.91 -24.56 -0.49
N LYS A 532 21.58 -25.72 -0.38
CA LYS A 532 21.35 -26.71 0.70
C LYS A 532 21.58 -26.13 2.10
N TRP A 533 22.54 -25.21 2.25
CA TRP A 533 22.84 -24.53 3.52
C TRP A 533 21.75 -23.55 3.98
N LEU A 534 20.90 -23.06 3.07
CA LEU A 534 19.94 -21.97 3.32
C LEU A 534 18.99 -22.27 4.49
N ARG A 535 18.61 -23.54 4.70
CA ARG A 535 17.73 -23.94 5.81
C ARG A 535 18.39 -23.75 7.17
N GLY A 536 19.66 -24.11 7.31
CA GLY A 536 20.42 -23.89 8.56
C GLY A 536 20.57 -22.40 8.85
N THR A 537 20.92 -21.62 7.84
CA THR A 537 21.04 -20.15 7.95
C THR A 537 19.71 -19.49 8.31
N MET A 538 18.58 -19.90 7.73
CA MET A 538 17.26 -19.41 8.14
C MET A 538 16.95 -19.76 9.60
N VAL A 539 17.25 -20.97 10.08
CA VAL A 539 17.06 -21.34 11.50
C VAL A 539 17.90 -20.44 12.41
N PHE A 540 19.20 -20.31 12.14
CA PHE A 540 20.10 -19.44 12.92
C PHE A 540 19.65 -17.98 12.92
N TYR A 541 19.34 -17.42 11.75
CA TYR A 541 18.85 -16.05 11.62
C TYR A 541 17.57 -15.79 12.42
N ASN A 542 16.59 -16.72 12.39
CA ASN A 542 15.36 -16.52 13.16
C ASN A 542 15.61 -16.61 14.69
N ILE A 543 16.59 -17.40 15.15
CA ILE A 543 17.02 -17.38 16.56
C ILE A 543 17.61 -16.01 16.91
N VAL A 544 18.53 -15.49 16.10
CA VAL A 544 19.14 -14.16 16.31
C VAL A 544 18.06 -13.07 16.34
N GLN A 545 17.10 -13.10 15.41
CA GLN A 545 15.98 -12.17 15.38
C GLN A 545 15.08 -12.26 16.64
N VAL A 546 14.75 -13.47 17.11
CA VAL A 546 13.96 -13.65 18.36
C VAL A 546 14.71 -13.06 19.56
N VAL A 547 16.01 -13.36 19.71
CA VAL A 547 16.84 -12.83 20.80
C VAL A 547 16.94 -11.30 20.72
N PHE A 548 17.23 -10.76 19.54
CA PHE A 548 17.41 -9.32 19.35
C PHE A 548 16.10 -8.54 19.56
N CYS A 549 14.97 -9.05 19.06
CA CYS A 549 13.65 -8.46 19.32
C CYS A 549 13.25 -8.53 20.80
N SER A 550 13.60 -9.62 21.49
CA SER A 550 13.37 -9.77 22.94
C SER A 550 14.16 -8.74 23.75
N TRP A 551 15.45 -8.56 23.42
CA TRP A 551 16.29 -7.56 24.06
C TRP A 551 15.82 -6.13 23.78
N MET A 552 15.48 -5.78 22.53
CA MET A 552 14.95 -4.44 22.20
C MET A 552 13.62 -4.14 22.91
N PHE A 553 12.72 -5.13 22.99
CA PHE A 553 11.46 -5.00 23.73
C PHE A 553 11.72 -4.75 25.23
N TRP A 554 12.65 -5.50 25.82
CA TRP A 554 13.04 -5.34 27.22
C TRP A 554 13.69 -3.97 27.50
N GLU A 555 14.64 -3.51 26.68
CA GLU A 555 15.27 -2.20 26.86
C GLU A 555 14.28 -1.05 26.74
N ALA A 556 13.39 -1.07 25.73
CA ALA A 556 12.35 -0.04 25.58
C ALA A 556 11.31 -0.08 26.70
N GLY A 557 11.00 -1.28 27.21
CA GLY A 557 10.14 -1.47 28.39
C GLY A 557 10.76 -0.86 29.66
N VAL A 558 11.97 -1.29 30.03
CA VAL A 558 12.66 -0.83 31.24
C VAL A 558 13.05 0.66 31.16
N ALA A 559 13.29 1.21 29.96
CA ALA A 559 13.55 2.64 29.79
C ALA A 559 12.31 3.54 29.91
N GLY A 560 11.09 2.98 29.84
CA GLY A 560 9.86 3.76 29.80
C GLY A 560 8.58 2.93 29.96
N TRP A 561 8.31 2.07 28.98
CA TRP A 561 6.99 1.48 28.75
C TRP A 561 6.50 0.47 29.79
N PHE A 562 7.34 0.04 30.75
CA PHE A 562 6.92 -0.79 31.89
C PHE A 562 6.48 -0.01 33.13
N GLY A 563 6.53 1.33 33.14
CA GLY A 563 5.86 2.09 34.20
C GLY A 563 6.17 3.59 34.31
N SER A 564 7.31 4.08 33.81
CA SER A 564 7.67 5.50 33.92
C SER A 564 7.10 6.37 32.80
N TYR A 565 6.60 5.77 31.72
CA TYR A 565 5.96 6.47 30.61
C TYR A 565 4.43 6.50 30.74
N SER A 566 3.83 7.65 30.45
CA SER A 566 2.40 7.79 30.24
C SER A 566 1.99 7.21 28.88
N PHE A 567 1.01 6.32 28.85
CA PHE A 567 0.42 5.80 27.61
C PHE A 567 -0.48 6.81 26.88
N ILE A 568 -0.79 7.96 27.50
CA ILE A 568 -1.68 8.98 26.93
C ILE A 568 -0.87 10.09 26.26
N CYS A 569 0.15 10.60 26.96
CA CYS A 569 1.03 11.65 26.45
C CYS A 569 2.40 11.58 27.14
N GLN A 570 3.42 11.15 26.39
CA GLN A 570 4.79 11.11 26.86
C GLN A 570 5.72 11.95 25.96
N PRO A 571 6.25 13.09 26.45
CA PRO A 571 7.31 13.82 25.77
C PRO A 571 8.61 13.00 25.62
N CYS A 572 9.35 13.27 24.54
CA CYS A 572 10.70 12.74 24.36
C CYS A 572 11.68 13.42 25.34
N ASP A 573 12.40 12.63 26.14
CA ASP A 573 13.47 13.14 27.00
C ASP A 573 14.78 13.31 26.19
N PHE A 574 15.23 14.56 26.05
CA PHE A 574 16.46 14.94 25.36
C PHE A 574 17.69 15.04 26.26
N SER A 575 17.56 14.75 27.56
CA SER A 575 18.66 14.75 28.51
C SER A 575 19.62 13.57 28.30
N ASN A 576 20.77 13.62 28.98
CA ASN A 576 21.69 12.49 29.09
C ASN A 576 21.38 11.60 30.30
N SER A 577 20.11 11.55 30.76
CA SER A 577 19.70 10.65 31.85
C SER A 577 19.91 9.18 31.45
N PRO A 578 20.21 8.27 32.40
CA PRO A 578 20.41 6.86 32.08
C PRO A 578 19.22 6.23 31.34
N SER A 579 18.00 6.62 31.70
CA SER A 579 16.75 6.17 31.08
C SER A 579 16.58 6.74 29.66
N ALA A 580 16.84 8.04 29.44
CA ALA A 580 16.78 8.63 28.11
C ALA A 580 17.82 8.03 27.16
N LEU A 581 19.06 7.85 27.62
CA LEU A 581 20.12 7.19 26.85
C LEU A 581 19.85 5.70 26.62
N LYS A 582 19.04 5.04 27.47
CA LYS A 582 18.58 3.66 27.24
C LYS A 582 17.48 3.60 26.18
N MET A 583 16.48 4.48 26.26
CA MET A 583 15.43 4.60 25.23
C MET A 583 16.04 4.95 23.87
N LEU A 584 17.00 5.88 23.83
CA LEU A 584 17.76 6.23 22.63
C LEU A 584 18.49 5.02 22.03
N ARG A 585 19.18 4.22 22.87
CA ARG A 585 19.82 2.97 22.42
C ARG A 585 18.80 1.99 21.85
N ALA A 586 17.66 1.79 22.51
CA ALA A 586 16.58 0.95 21.99
C ALA A 586 16.03 1.46 20.64
N ALA A 587 15.89 2.77 20.45
CA ALA A 587 15.45 3.38 19.20
C ALA A 587 16.48 3.19 18.06
N ILE A 588 17.77 3.40 18.33
CA ILE A 588 18.86 3.13 17.38
C ILE A 588 18.89 1.65 16.99
N SER A 589 18.82 0.74 17.96
CA SER A 589 18.80 -0.70 17.72
C SER A 589 17.55 -1.14 16.95
N TYR A 590 16.39 -0.54 17.22
CA TYR A 590 15.17 -0.81 16.47
C TYR A 590 15.27 -0.33 15.01
N HIS A 591 15.88 0.82 14.74
CA HIS A 591 16.21 1.23 13.37
C HIS A 591 17.20 0.27 12.71
N ALA A 592 18.25 -0.16 13.42
CA ALA A 592 19.20 -1.17 12.93
C ALA A 592 18.52 -2.51 12.57
N SER A 593 17.53 -2.94 13.37
CA SER A 593 16.75 -4.17 13.12
C SER A 593 16.10 -4.17 11.74
N LYS A 594 15.66 -3.01 11.22
CA LYS A 594 14.94 -2.96 9.94
C LYS A 594 15.82 -3.19 8.72
N PHE A 595 17.15 -3.10 8.87
CA PHE A 595 18.10 -3.59 7.87
C PHE A 595 18.35 -5.10 8.00
N LEU A 596 18.28 -5.68 9.21
CA LEU A 596 18.32 -7.13 9.39
C LEU A 596 17.07 -7.81 8.80
N ASP A 597 15.90 -7.18 8.96
CA ASP A 597 14.62 -7.64 8.39
C ASP A 597 14.67 -7.74 6.84
N PHE A 598 15.66 -7.15 6.15
CA PHE A 598 15.83 -7.31 4.70
C PHE A 598 16.14 -8.76 4.31
N PHE A 599 16.85 -9.50 5.18
CA PHE A 599 17.26 -10.88 4.92
C PHE A 599 16.07 -11.83 4.75
N ASP A 600 14.91 -11.55 5.37
CA ASP A 600 13.65 -12.29 5.14
C ASP A 600 13.35 -12.41 3.62
N THR A 601 13.52 -11.30 2.91
CA THR A 601 13.20 -11.20 1.48
C THR A 601 14.30 -11.81 0.62
N ILE A 602 15.56 -11.68 1.04
CA ILE A 602 16.71 -12.34 0.40
C ILE A 602 16.51 -13.86 0.48
N PHE A 603 16.12 -14.39 1.64
CA PHE A 603 15.81 -15.82 1.80
C PHE A 603 14.59 -16.26 0.97
N PHE A 604 13.57 -15.42 0.77
CA PHE A 604 12.49 -15.74 -0.16
C PHE A 604 12.99 -15.89 -1.61
N VAL A 605 13.88 -15.00 -2.06
CA VAL A 605 14.48 -15.06 -3.40
C VAL A 605 15.38 -16.30 -3.55
N LEU A 606 16.30 -16.55 -2.62
CA LEU A 606 17.20 -17.71 -2.63
C LEU A 606 16.45 -19.05 -2.54
N ASN A 607 15.23 -19.06 -1.97
CA ASN A 607 14.38 -20.23 -1.81
C ASN A 607 13.27 -20.32 -2.88
N HIS A 608 13.36 -19.53 -3.97
CA HIS A 608 12.38 -19.50 -5.06
C HIS A 608 10.93 -19.16 -4.65
N LYS A 609 10.74 -18.58 -3.46
CA LYS A 609 9.43 -18.19 -2.90
C LYS A 609 8.96 -16.83 -3.39
N TYR A 610 9.03 -16.59 -4.69
CA TYR A 610 8.72 -15.30 -5.33
C TYR A 610 7.29 -14.80 -5.05
N THR A 611 6.35 -15.69 -4.74
CA THR A 611 4.99 -15.34 -4.29
C THR A 611 4.96 -14.55 -2.97
N HIS A 612 6.00 -14.66 -2.14
CA HIS A 612 6.14 -13.94 -0.87
C HIS A 612 6.78 -12.55 -1.08
N VAL A 613 7.48 -12.33 -2.20
CA VAL A 613 8.05 -11.03 -2.63
C VAL A 613 6.95 -10.14 -3.23
N SER A 614 5.94 -9.86 -2.40
CA SER A 614 4.79 -9.03 -2.74
C SER A 614 5.14 -7.54 -2.70
N LEU A 615 4.35 -6.71 -3.39
CA LEU A 615 4.49 -5.24 -3.29
C LEU A 615 4.36 -4.75 -1.84
N LEU A 616 3.42 -5.32 -1.07
CA LEU A 616 3.25 -5.03 0.36
C LEU A 616 4.54 -5.27 1.14
N HIS A 617 5.12 -6.45 0.99
CA HIS A 617 6.34 -6.86 1.70
C HIS A 617 7.52 -5.94 1.34
N VAL A 618 7.83 -5.81 0.05
CA VAL A 618 9.00 -5.02 -0.40
C VAL A 618 8.84 -3.54 -0.06
N ALA A 619 7.63 -2.97 -0.18
CA ALA A 619 7.38 -1.58 0.21
C ALA A 619 7.51 -1.38 1.73
N HIS A 620 6.95 -2.29 2.55
CA HIS A 620 7.09 -2.24 4.01
C HIS A 620 8.58 -2.21 4.42
N HIS A 621 9.36 -3.20 3.99
CA HIS A 621 10.77 -3.29 4.37
C HIS A 621 11.60 -2.11 3.82
N ALA A 622 11.30 -1.58 2.62
CA ALA A 622 12.01 -0.40 2.11
C ALA A 622 11.62 0.92 2.80
N LEU A 623 10.40 1.03 3.35
CA LEU A 623 9.90 2.26 3.99
C LEU A 623 10.23 2.35 5.48
N MET A 624 10.18 1.23 6.21
CA MET A 624 10.37 1.21 7.66
C MET A 624 11.71 1.80 8.12
N PRO A 625 12.88 1.48 7.52
CA PRO A 625 14.14 2.12 7.87
C PRO A 625 14.12 3.63 7.63
N ILE A 626 13.57 4.07 6.48
CA ILE A 626 13.53 5.49 6.12
C ILE A 626 12.66 6.28 7.10
N GLY A 627 11.47 5.75 7.48
CA GLY A 627 10.63 6.38 8.48
C GLY A 627 11.31 6.45 9.86
N LEU A 628 11.96 5.35 10.27
CA LEU A 628 12.67 5.27 11.54
C LEU A 628 13.89 6.18 11.62
N TRP A 629 14.58 6.44 10.51
CA TRP A 629 15.68 7.40 10.49
C TRP A 629 15.25 8.77 11.02
N TYR A 630 14.07 9.27 10.60
CA TYR A 630 13.58 10.56 11.11
C TYR A 630 13.13 10.47 12.57
N GLY A 631 12.55 9.35 12.99
CA GLY A 631 12.25 9.09 14.40
C GLY A 631 13.51 9.19 15.26
N VAL A 632 14.54 8.40 14.95
CA VAL A 632 15.81 8.42 15.69
C VAL A 632 16.51 9.78 15.60
N ARG A 633 16.42 10.48 14.46
CA ARG A 633 17.12 11.76 14.27
C ARG A 633 16.56 12.91 15.11
N HIS A 634 15.26 12.89 15.38
CA HIS A 634 14.53 14.03 15.90
C HIS A 634 13.85 13.76 17.24
N GLU A 635 13.24 12.58 17.43
CA GLU A 635 12.52 12.20 18.64
C GLU A 635 12.74 10.72 19.01
N PRO A 636 13.95 10.34 19.45
CA PRO A 636 14.30 8.96 19.82
C PRO A 636 13.78 8.55 21.22
N GLY A 637 12.55 8.94 21.57
CA GLY A 637 11.98 8.71 22.89
C GLY A 637 10.54 9.20 23.04
N GLY A 638 9.92 8.90 24.17
CA GLY A 638 8.53 9.27 24.45
C GLY A 638 7.51 8.59 23.53
N GLN A 639 6.39 9.27 23.26
CA GLN A 639 5.21 8.77 22.55
C GLN A 639 5.54 8.07 21.21
N THR A 640 6.57 8.55 20.52
CA THR A 640 7.00 8.08 19.19
C THR A 640 7.60 6.68 19.23
N THR A 641 8.07 6.17 20.38
CA THR A 641 8.70 4.83 20.46
C THR A 641 7.72 3.70 20.76
N PHE A 642 6.46 4.01 21.11
CA PHE A 642 5.44 3.00 21.45
C PHE A 642 5.23 1.98 20.32
N PHE A 643 5.23 2.43 19.06
CA PHE A 643 5.07 1.51 17.93
C PHE A 643 6.27 0.57 17.77
N GLY A 644 7.48 1.04 18.09
CA GLY A 644 8.70 0.22 18.06
C GLY A 644 8.70 -0.82 19.17
N PHE A 645 8.30 -0.42 20.38
CA PHE A 645 8.08 -1.31 21.53
C PHE A 645 7.05 -2.40 21.20
N LEU A 646 5.85 -2.03 20.75
CA LEU A 646 4.79 -2.99 20.42
C LEU A 646 5.18 -3.88 19.22
N ASN A 647 5.81 -3.33 18.18
CA ASN A 647 6.30 -4.12 17.05
C ASN A 647 7.42 -5.10 17.45
N GLY A 648 8.28 -4.72 18.40
CA GLY A 648 9.30 -5.60 18.98
C GLY A 648 8.67 -6.87 19.55
N PHE A 649 7.65 -6.72 20.40
CA PHE A 649 6.88 -7.85 20.94
C PHE A 649 6.29 -8.74 19.83
N ILE A 650 5.64 -8.14 18.82
CA ILE A 650 5.04 -8.89 17.71
C ILE A 650 6.10 -9.61 16.87
N HIS A 651 7.29 -9.02 16.69
CA HIS A 651 8.41 -9.65 15.99
C HIS A 651 8.99 -10.85 16.76
N ILE A 652 8.98 -10.86 18.11
CA ILE A 652 9.33 -12.07 18.90
C ILE A 652 8.42 -13.25 18.51
N VAL A 653 7.10 -13.02 18.46
CA VAL A 653 6.11 -14.05 18.11
C VAL A 653 6.23 -14.46 16.64
N MET A 654 6.43 -13.49 15.73
CA MET A 654 6.57 -13.74 14.29
C MET A 654 7.85 -14.52 13.95
N TYR A 655 9.00 -14.13 14.50
CA TYR A 655 10.26 -14.83 14.21
C TYR A 655 10.33 -16.19 14.92
N THR A 656 9.65 -16.37 16.06
CA THR A 656 9.42 -17.71 16.65
C THR A 656 8.60 -18.60 15.70
N TYR A 657 7.55 -18.06 15.07
CA TYR A 657 6.79 -18.80 14.04
C TYR A 657 7.67 -19.17 12.83
N TYR A 658 8.50 -18.25 12.33
CA TYR A 658 9.39 -18.51 11.18
C TYR A 658 10.52 -19.50 11.51
N LEU A 659 11.08 -19.45 12.73
CA LEU A 659 12.02 -20.44 13.26
C LEU A 659 11.45 -21.85 13.18
N LEU A 660 10.26 -22.06 13.77
CA LEU A 660 9.58 -23.35 13.76
C LEU A 660 9.20 -23.78 12.32
N ALA A 661 8.81 -22.85 11.44
CA ALA A 661 8.50 -23.15 10.05
C ALA A 661 9.75 -23.56 9.21
N ALA A 662 10.94 -23.09 9.60
CA ALA A 662 12.24 -23.44 9.02
C ALA A 662 12.76 -24.80 9.50
N MET A 663 12.40 -25.22 10.72
CA MET A 663 12.68 -26.57 11.24
C MET A 663 12.05 -27.69 10.40
N GLY A 664 11.10 -27.38 9.50
CA GLY A 664 10.76 -28.22 8.34
C GLY A 664 9.46 -29.01 8.46
N PRO A 665 9.22 -29.98 7.56
CA PRO A 665 7.91 -30.64 7.42
C PRO A 665 7.39 -31.33 8.69
N ARG A 666 8.27 -31.80 9.58
CA ARG A 666 7.87 -32.41 10.86
C ARG A 666 7.26 -31.41 11.84
N VAL A 667 7.67 -30.14 11.81
CA VAL A 667 7.22 -29.11 12.77
C VAL A 667 6.01 -28.31 12.24
N ARG A 668 5.92 -28.13 10.92
CA ARG A 668 4.85 -27.34 10.27
C ARG A 668 3.41 -27.73 10.63
N PRO A 669 3.03 -29.01 10.82
CA PRO A 669 1.67 -29.39 11.22
C PRO A 669 1.22 -28.77 12.54
N PHE A 670 2.15 -28.55 13.48
CA PHE A 670 1.87 -27.95 14.78
C PHE A 670 1.67 -26.42 14.73
N LEU A 671 1.86 -25.79 13.55
CA LEU A 671 1.74 -24.33 13.35
C LEU A 671 0.30 -23.88 12.99
N TRP A 672 -0.70 -24.56 13.54
CA TRP A 672 -2.13 -24.24 13.38
C TRP A 672 -2.47 -22.77 13.74
N TRP A 673 -1.68 -22.17 14.64
CA TRP A 673 -1.91 -20.83 15.16
C TRP A 673 -1.49 -19.68 14.23
N LYS A 674 -1.03 -19.97 13.00
CA LYS A 674 -0.68 -18.96 11.98
C LYS A 674 -1.74 -17.85 11.83
N LYS A 675 -3.03 -18.21 11.87
CA LYS A 675 -4.15 -17.27 11.76
C LYS A 675 -4.16 -16.26 12.92
N TYR A 676 -3.85 -16.70 14.14
CA TYR A 676 -3.80 -15.83 15.32
C TYR A 676 -2.60 -14.87 15.26
N LEU A 677 -1.45 -15.28 14.72
CA LEU A 677 -0.33 -14.37 14.45
C LEU A 677 -0.74 -13.20 13.54
N THR A 678 -1.43 -13.48 12.43
CA THR A 678 -1.93 -12.41 11.54
C THR A 678 -3.01 -11.55 12.21
N THR A 679 -3.86 -12.14 13.08
CA THR A 679 -4.80 -11.36 13.89
C THR A 679 -4.08 -10.43 14.87
N LEU A 680 -3.02 -10.90 15.54
CA LEU A 680 -2.20 -10.14 16.47
C LEU A 680 -1.49 -8.97 15.78
N GLN A 681 -1.00 -9.17 14.56
CA GLN A 681 -0.45 -8.11 13.70
C GLN A 681 -1.50 -7.05 13.33
N MET A 682 -2.77 -7.42 13.06
CA MET A 682 -3.84 -6.44 12.84
C MET A 682 -4.20 -5.67 14.12
N VAL A 683 -4.24 -6.36 15.27
CA VAL A 683 -4.45 -5.70 16.57
C VAL A 683 -3.33 -4.69 16.85
N GLN A 684 -2.06 -5.02 16.54
CA GLN A 684 -0.93 -4.09 16.65
C GLN A 684 -1.20 -2.76 15.93
N PHE A 685 -1.64 -2.79 14.67
CA PHE A 685 -1.89 -1.57 13.90
C PHE A 685 -3.06 -0.75 14.43
N ILE A 686 -4.12 -1.41 14.94
CA ILE A 686 -5.24 -0.73 15.60
C ILE A 686 -4.78 -0.02 16.88
N THR A 687 -4.01 -0.71 17.74
CA THR A 687 -3.46 -0.12 18.96
C THR A 687 -2.52 1.04 18.67
N MET A 688 -1.65 0.92 17.66
CA MET A 688 -0.78 2.00 17.18
C MET A 688 -1.59 3.21 16.67
N PHE A 689 -2.67 2.98 15.92
CA PHE A 689 -3.55 4.04 15.43
C PHE A 689 -4.21 4.79 16.59
N VAL A 690 -4.79 4.06 17.56
CA VAL A 690 -5.44 4.66 18.75
C VAL A 690 -4.43 5.45 19.59
N HIS A 691 -3.26 4.89 19.89
CA HIS A 691 -2.20 5.57 20.64
C HIS A 691 -1.68 6.84 19.94
N SER A 692 -1.69 6.87 18.61
CA SER A 692 -1.32 8.06 17.83
C SER A 692 -2.44 9.10 17.75
N LEU A 693 -3.70 8.66 17.73
CA LEU A 693 -4.87 9.52 17.78
C LEU A 693 -5.02 10.21 19.14
N GLN A 694 -4.68 9.53 20.24
CA GLN A 694 -4.69 10.11 21.60
C GLN A 694 -3.86 11.40 21.69
N SER A 695 -2.69 11.45 21.04
CA SER A 695 -1.85 12.64 21.03
C SER A 695 -2.53 13.85 20.36
N LEU A 696 -3.43 13.60 19.40
CA LEU A 696 -4.22 14.64 18.73
C LEU A 696 -5.45 15.08 19.54
N VAL A 697 -6.10 14.13 20.22
CA VAL A 697 -7.34 14.37 20.98
C VAL A 697 -7.05 15.06 22.32
N PHE A 698 -6.02 14.62 23.03
CA PHE A 698 -5.67 15.14 24.36
C PHE A 698 -4.62 16.27 24.33
N GLY A 699 -4.36 16.85 23.15
CA GLY A 699 -3.48 18.02 23.01
C GLY A 699 -2.01 17.76 23.41
N CYS A 700 -1.50 16.54 23.20
CA CYS A 700 -0.12 16.21 23.54
C CYS A 700 0.86 16.89 22.58
N PRO A 701 1.75 17.79 23.04
CA PRO A 701 2.68 18.49 22.15
C PRO A 701 3.82 17.59 21.63
N ALA A 702 4.01 16.40 22.22
CA ALA A 702 5.07 15.47 21.86
C ALA A 702 4.87 14.88 20.46
N GLY A 703 5.85 15.08 19.57
CA GLY A 703 5.94 14.33 18.32
C GLY A 703 4.80 14.48 17.33
N LEU A 704 3.93 15.49 17.47
CA LEU A 704 2.74 15.66 16.63
C LEU A 704 2.98 15.41 15.12
N PRO A 705 4.07 15.89 14.49
CA PRO A 705 4.32 15.59 13.07
C PRO A 705 4.61 14.11 12.80
N LEU A 706 5.39 13.45 13.67
CA LEU A 706 5.76 12.04 13.52
C LEU A 706 4.61 11.09 13.93
N MET A 707 3.86 11.41 14.98
CA MET A 707 2.67 10.66 15.42
C MET A 707 1.59 10.66 14.31
N LYS A 708 1.43 11.77 13.57
CA LYS A 708 0.53 11.84 12.41
C LYS A 708 0.96 10.88 11.29
N ILE A 709 2.27 10.76 11.02
CA ILE A 709 2.79 9.80 10.04
C ILE A 709 2.61 8.36 10.52
N ILE A 710 2.89 8.07 11.80
CA ILE A 710 2.67 6.74 12.41
C ILE A 710 1.19 6.35 12.31
N MET A 711 0.26 7.26 12.60
CA MET A 711 -1.19 7.05 12.48
C MET A 711 -1.61 6.69 11.04
N VAL A 712 -1.14 7.45 10.04
CA VAL A 712 -1.47 7.20 8.62
C VAL A 712 -0.86 5.88 8.14
N MET A 713 0.39 5.58 8.51
CA MET A 713 1.03 4.30 8.17
C MET A 713 0.33 3.12 8.85
N ALA A 714 -0.08 3.25 10.11
CA ALA A 714 -0.85 2.22 10.82
C ALA A 714 -2.19 1.93 10.11
N ALA A 715 -2.90 2.97 9.67
CA ALA A 715 -4.13 2.81 8.88
C ALA A 715 -3.87 2.11 7.53
N ILE A 716 -2.81 2.48 6.82
CA ILE A 716 -2.43 1.85 5.53
C ILE A 716 -2.01 0.38 5.73
N PHE A 717 -1.23 0.05 6.76
CA PHE A 717 -0.89 -1.35 7.03
C PHE A 717 -2.10 -2.15 7.50
N GLN A 718 -3.00 -1.57 8.29
CA GLN A 718 -4.27 -2.21 8.67
C GLN A 718 -5.14 -2.53 7.44
N VAL A 719 -5.24 -1.61 6.48
CA VAL A 719 -5.89 -1.81 5.17
C VAL A 719 -5.28 -3.04 4.45
N LEU A 720 -3.96 -3.05 4.31
CA LEU A 720 -3.24 -4.05 3.51
C LEU A 720 -3.22 -5.44 4.17
N PHE A 721 -3.11 -5.52 5.49
CA PHE A 721 -3.20 -6.78 6.24
C PHE A 721 -4.63 -7.33 6.28
N THR A 722 -5.65 -6.47 6.29
CA THR A 722 -7.06 -6.90 6.19
C THR A 722 -7.34 -7.53 4.82
N ASP A 723 -6.85 -6.94 3.73
CA ASP A 723 -6.94 -7.51 2.39
C ASP A 723 -6.22 -8.87 2.28
N PHE A 724 -4.98 -8.95 2.80
CA PHE A 724 -4.23 -10.20 2.89
C PHE A 724 -5.01 -11.27 3.67
N TYR A 725 -5.56 -10.93 4.84
CA TYR A 725 -6.30 -11.86 5.68
C TYR A 725 -7.56 -12.41 4.99
N ILE A 726 -8.33 -11.56 4.31
CA ILE A 726 -9.52 -11.97 3.55
C ILE A 726 -9.14 -12.93 2.41
N LYS A 727 -8.07 -12.62 1.67
CA LYS A 727 -7.57 -13.45 0.57
C LYS A 727 -7.01 -14.79 1.05
N ALA A 728 -6.20 -14.78 2.11
CA ALA A 728 -5.54 -15.96 2.63
C ALA A 728 -6.48 -16.91 3.39
N TYR A 729 -7.41 -16.37 4.21
CA TYR A 729 -8.17 -17.17 5.18
C TYR A 729 -9.69 -17.20 4.97
N LYS A 730 -10.32 -16.21 4.31
CA LYS A 730 -11.78 -16.27 4.04
C LYS A 730 -12.07 -16.86 2.65
N THR A 731 -11.42 -16.33 1.63
CA THR A 731 -11.64 -16.74 0.23
C THR A 731 -11.28 -18.22 0.00
N ARG A 732 -10.24 -18.71 0.68
CA ARG A 732 -9.76 -20.10 0.56
C ARG A 732 -10.69 -21.10 1.25
N THR A 733 -11.22 -20.75 2.43
CA THR A 733 -12.19 -21.58 3.17
C THR A 733 -13.53 -21.67 2.43
N ASN A 734 -14.01 -20.56 1.87
CA ASN A 734 -15.22 -20.58 1.04
C ASN A 734 -15.07 -21.48 -0.21
N LYS A 735 -13.90 -21.48 -0.86
CA LYS A 735 -13.58 -22.38 -1.99
C LYS A 735 -13.34 -23.85 -1.60
N ALA A 736 -13.13 -24.14 -0.32
CA ALA A 736 -13.08 -25.51 0.20
C ALA A 736 -14.51 -26.00 0.52
N ALA A 737 -15.32 -25.17 1.18
CA ALA A 737 -16.73 -25.47 1.43
C ALA A 737 -17.53 -25.66 0.12
N SER A 738 -17.34 -24.80 -0.88
CA SER A 738 -17.97 -24.92 -2.21
C SER A 738 -17.40 -26.03 -3.11
N LYS A 739 -16.60 -26.93 -2.55
CA LYS A 739 -16.12 -28.17 -3.18
C LYS A 739 -16.52 -29.42 -2.39
N ALA A 740 -16.94 -29.24 -1.14
CA ALA A 740 -17.46 -30.29 -0.28
C ALA A 740 -18.98 -30.40 -0.40
N ASN A 741 -19.64 -29.27 -0.68
CA ASN A 741 -20.97 -29.19 -1.31
C ASN A 741 -20.82 -29.22 -2.84
#